data_AF-A0A3B8TQI8-F1
#
_entry.id   AF-A0A3B8TQI8-F1
#
_cell.length_a   1.000
_cell.length_b   1.000
_cell.length_c   1.000
_cell.angle_alpha   90.00
_cell.angle_beta   90.00
_cell.angle_gamma   90.00
#
_symmetry.space_group_name_H-M   'P 1'
#
loop_
_entity.id
_entity.type
_entity.pdbx_description
1 polymer ?
#
loop_
_entity_poly.entity_id
_entity_poly.type
_entity_poly.pdbx_seq_one_letter_code
_entity_poly.pdbx_strand_id
1 'polypeptide(L)'
;SYTTQVVDIPNINDGVAAYEIIGTTEQGNTLSVQLLAADPDGNGSPVFTWQKSSDNGQSWAIAGTGSQLVIDSSLQGHKIRVSVNYVDGEDFDESYTTQVVDVPALSLDDYGNSSGSSGNLEVNDSNSGNLEVTGDHDWFNIVLEKSNTYEFIVTGKSLTDTYLRLYDSSGNLIAFNDDYANTLNSKISDFSAATSGHYYLDVGAYNDLYTGTYDVFANEIISEPSGFSLEDGYGKINAKAAFEKHYNIDLPTVTLPGDDQWALNSINIAAVWEPNGSFLGATGRGTTVAVIDTGIDYNHNEFQGKVVGGYDFVDNDNIADDLNNHGTHVAAIIAGNNDGFGITGVAFDANIMPIKVLGADGTGFTSDIIEGIYYAVNSEIKVDVINLSLGGGQNSTAMQNAIRYATDRDVVVVMAAGNNGGSLPISPAINAINNGLAVGAVNQDGNLTSFSNQAGTLLDYVTAPGDSITSAITGNRYATYSGTSMAAPFVSGVASLLSGYDSGLTAEQIENLLTSTAGNSISSNTSQNTNNYDGLTNTRSLITLETINNFSNDDLTNPLIGIFGGDATSRKQNASKISSQQGSALSDFDYFEVLDPLTNNFASLAFDSDTESDRLSTLNELLSNNYFESFEIDQKWSIA
;
A
#
# COMPACT_ATOMS: atom_id res chain seq x y z
N SER A 1 -46.63 57.13 93.18
CA SER A 1 -46.09 56.08 92.31
C SER A 1 -44.58 56.15 92.37
N TYR A 2 -43.90 55.02 92.55
CA TYR A 2 -42.45 54.96 92.42
C TYR A 2 -42.12 54.38 91.03
N THR A 3 -41.15 54.97 90.34
CA THR A 3 -40.63 54.47 89.06
C THR A 3 -39.23 53.90 89.33
N THR A 4 -38.96 52.69 88.84
CA THR A 4 -37.64 52.05 88.93
C THR A 4 -36.64 52.73 88.00
N GLN A 5 -35.35 52.55 88.26
CA GLN A 5 -34.32 52.94 87.30
C GLN A 5 -34.39 52.05 86.06
N VAL A 6 -34.07 52.65 84.91
CA VAL A 6 -33.85 51.92 83.66
C VAL A 6 -32.59 51.09 83.81
N VAL A 7 -32.69 49.81 83.48
CA VAL A 7 -31.55 48.89 83.35
C VAL A 7 -31.41 48.64 81.86
N ASP A 8 -30.26 48.97 81.30
CA ASP A 8 -29.92 48.61 79.92
C ASP A 8 -29.66 47.10 79.87
N ILE A 9 -30.41 46.40 79.03
CA ILE A 9 -30.12 45.01 78.69
C ILE A 9 -29.08 45.07 77.57
N PRO A 10 -27.85 44.57 77.78
CA PRO A 10 -26.87 44.54 76.71
C PRO A 10 -27.35 43.63 75.58
N ASN A 11 -27.18 44.08 74.35
CA ASN A 11 -27.36 43.30 73.13
C ASN A 11 -26.54 41.99 73.21
N ILE A 12 -27.09 40.90 72.69
CA ILE A 12 -26.45 39.58 72.67
C ILE A 12 -26.55 39.07 71.24
N ASN A 13 -25.40 38.88 70.59
CA ASN A 13 -25.29 38.17 69.33
C ASN A 13 -25.84 36.73 69.50
N ASP A 14 -27.01 36.48 68.92
CA ASP A 14 -27.77 35.25 69.10
C ASP A 14 -27.95 34.42 67.81
N GLY A 15 -27.28 34.81 66.73
CA GLY A 15 -27.39 34.14 65.44
C GLY A 15 -26.49 34.72 64.35
N VAL A 16 -26.55 34.07 63.19
CA VAL A 16 -26.02 34.58 61.92
C VAL A 16 -27.00 34.16 60.83
N ALA A 17 -27.24 35.03 59.86
CA ALA A 17 -27.97 34.72 58.64
C ALA A 17 -27.28 33.59 57.85
N ALA A 18 -28.08 32.63 57.37
CA ALA A 18 -27.59 31.54 56.53
C ALA A 18 -27.91 31.81 55.06
N TYR A 19 -26.95 31.53 54.18
CA TYR A 19 -27.08 31.71 52.73
C TYR A 19 -26.76 30.42 51.98
N GLU A 20 -27.30 30.30 50.77
CA GLU A 20 -26.98 29.24 49.81
C GLU A 20 -26.72 29.79 48.41
N ILE A 21 -25.98 29.02 47.61
CA ILE A 21 -25.76 29.29 46.20
C ILE A 21 -26.85 28.56 45.41
N ILE A 22 -27.54 29.27 44.54
CA ILE A 22 -28.55 28.72 43.62
C ILE A 22 -28.16 28.97 42.16
N GLY A 23 -28.63 28.09 41.27
CA GLY A 23 -28.32 28.10 39.84
C GLY A 23 -27.61 26.84 39.38
N THR A 24 -27.26 26.77 38.10
CA THR A 24 -26.50 25.69 37.48
C THR A 24 -25.06 26.14 37.26
N THR A 25 -24.11 25.21 37.39
CA THR A 25 -22.66 25.48 37.34
C THR A 25 -22.07 25.35 35.94
N GLU A 26 -22.89 25.43 34.91
CA GLU A 26 -22.48 25.36 33.51
C GLU A 26 -21.97 26.73 33.02
N GLN A 27 -21.05 26.73 32.06
CA GLN A 27 -20.49 27.96 31.48
C GLN A 27 -21.60 28.83 30.87
N GLY A 28 -21.53 30.15 31.09
CA GLY A 28 -22.52 31.12 30.62
C GLY A 28 -23.74 31.29 31.53
N ASN A 29 -23.99 30.35 32.45
CA ASN A 29 -25.06 30.48 33.43
C ASN A 29 -24.67 31.42 34.57
N THR A 30 -25.68 31.95 35.28
CA THR A 30 -25.50 32.87 36.40
C THR A 30 -25.88 32.21 37.71
N LEU A 31 -24.93 32.11 38.64
CA LEU A 31 -25.19 31.74 40.02
C LEU A 31 -25.70 32.95 40.80
N SER A 32 -26.61 32.72 41.74
CA SER A 32 -27.14 33.75 42.64
C SER A 32 -27.05 33.30 44.10
N VAL A 33 -26.94 34.26 45.02
CA VAL A 33 -26.98 33.99 46.47
C VAL A 33 -28.41 34.15 46.98
N GLN A 34 -28.91 33.14 47.69
CA GLN A 34 -30.23 33.15 48.32
C GLN A 34 -30.09 33.13 49.85
N LEU A 35 -30.88 33.96 50.54
CA LEU A 35 -31.02 33.90 52.00
C LEU A 35 -31.86 32.68 52.37
N LEU A 36 -31.29 31.79 53.18
CA LEU A 36 -31.92 30.55 53.65
C LEU A 36 -32.56 30.73 55.03
N ALA A 37 -31.89 31.45 55.93
CA ALA A 37 -32.40 31.80 57.25
C ALA A 37 -31.96 33.21 57.63
N ALA A 38 -32.87 34.02 58.16
CA ALA A 38 -32.57 35.36 58.63
C ALA A 38 -31.89 35.32 60.00
N ASP A 39 -31.04 36.31 60.25
CA ASP A 39 -30.52 36.62 61.57
C ASP A 39 -31.64 37.08 62.51
N PRO A 40 -31.72 36.63 63.78
CA PRO A 40 -32.80 37.02 64.69
C PRO A 40 -32.83 38.53 65.01
N ASP A 41 -31.69 39.20 64.99
CA ASP A 41 -31.50 40.64 65.27
C ASP A 41 -31.37 41.52 64.00
N GLY A 42 -31.11 40.92 62.84
CA GLY A 42 -31.38 41.49 61.52
C GLY A 42 -30.25 41.33 60.50
N ASN A 43 -30.63 41.12 59.22
CA ASN A 43 -29.68 40.76 58.15
C ASN A 43 -28.78 41.91 57.63
N GLY A 44 -28.89 43.11 58.18
CA GLY A 44 -28.12 44.27 57.73
C GLY A 44 -28.19 44.55 56.22
N SER A 45 -27.06 45.01 55.67
CA SER A 45 -26.83 45.14 54.22
C SER A 45 -25.66 44.23 53.80
N PRO A 46 -25.94 43.01 53.30
CA PRO A 46 -24.90 42.02 53.06
C PRO A 46 -24.00 42.38 51.88
N VAL A 47 -22.70 42.17 52.09
CA VAL A 47 -21.65 42.27 51.08
C VAL A 47 -21.20 40.85 50.70
N PHE A 48 -21.37 40.51 49.42
CA PHE A 48 -21.06 39.19 48.87
C PHE A 48 -19.71 39.19 48.15
N THR A 49 -18.82 38.29 48.55
CA THR A 49 -17.53 38.03 47.88
C THR A 49 -17.47 36.57 47.42
N TRP A 50 -17.48 36.36 46.11
CA TRP A 50 -17.32 35.04 45.50
C TRP A 50 -15.86 34.62 45.53
N GLN A 51 -15.62 33.36 45.87
CA GLN A 51 -14.29 32.81 46.01
C GLN A 51 -14.09 31.55 45.16
N LYS A 52 -12.93 31.58 44.49
CA LYS A 52 -12.13 30.63 43.72
C LYS A 52 -11.25 29.58 44.38
N SER A 53 -11.36 28.27 44.13
CA SER A 53 -10.29 27.34 44.52
C SER A 53 -9.95 26.34 43.42
N SER A 54 -8.65 26.23 43.11
CA SER A 54 -8.09 25.26 42.14
C SER A 54 -7.42 24.05 42.81
N ASP A 55 -7.31 24.05 44.14
CA ASP A 55 -6.58 23.06 44.93
C ASP A 55 -7.48 22.30 45.90
N ASN A 56 -8.72 22.02 45.46
CA ASN A 56 -9.71 21.28 46.22
C ASN A 56 -10.08 21.94 47.57
N GLY A 57 -10.11 23.27 47.60
CA GLY A 57 -10.56 24.08 48.74
C GLY A 57 -9.48 24.43 49.77
N GLN A 58 -8.19 24.18 49.47
CA GLN A 58 -7.08 24.48 50.37
C GLN A 58 -6.72 25.98 50.36
N SER A 59 -6.79 26.63 49.20
CA SER A 59 -6.61 28.07 49.05
C SER A 59 -7.75 28.70 48.23
N TRP A 60 -8.06 29.97 48.55
CA TRP A 60 -9.19 30.70 47.98
C TRP A 60 -8.78 32.06 47.45
N ALA A 61 -9.06 32.32 46.16
CA ALA A 61 -8.88 33.61 45.49
C ALA A 61 -10.23 34.30 45.22
N ILE A 62 -10.26 35.61 45.04
CA ILE A 62 -11.50 36.33 44.71
C ILE A 62 -11.90 36.01 43.25
N ALA A 63 -13.15 35.61 43.05
CA ALA A 63 -13.74 35.34 41.74
C ALA A 63 -14.70 36.44 41.28
N GLY A 64 -15.31 37.17 42.22
CA GLY A 64 -16.25 38.25 41.92
C GLY A 64 -16.90 38.84 43.17
N THR A 65 -17.72 39.86 42.99
CA THR A 65 -18.43 40.56 44.08
C THR A 65 -19.88 40.81 43.70
N GLY A 66 -20.77 40.89 44.69
CA GLY A 66 -22.21 41.09 44.48
C GLY A 66 -23.02 39.80 44.57
N SER A 67 -24.34 39.91 44.51
CA SER A 67 -25.26 38.79 44.76
C SER A 67 -25.33 37.76 43.61
N GLN A 68 -24.62 38.00 42.50
CA GLN A 68 -24.60 37.14 41.32
C GLN A 68 -23.19 36.97 40.78
N LEU A 69 -22.92 35.83 40.14
CA LEU A 69 -21.68 35.51 39.44
C LEU A 69 -22.00 34.78 38.14
N VAL A 70 -21.47 35.28 37.02
CA VAL A 70 -21.54 34.58 35.72
C VAL A 70 -20.40 33.57 35.65
N ILE A 71 -20.69 32.34 35.24
CA ILE A 71 -19.66 31.30 35.05
C ILE A 71 -18.94 31.54 33.73
N ASP A 72 -17.71 32.07 33.81
CA ASP A 72 -16.80 32.21 32.66
C ASP A 72 -15.76 31.08 32.63
N SER A 73 -14.98 31.02 31.55
CA SER A 73 -13.94 30.00 31.35
C SER A 73 -12.87 30.00 32.43
N SER A 74 -12.66 31.11 33.16
CA SER A 74 -11.69 31.19 34.25
C SER A 74 -12.14 30.50 35.54
N LEU A 75 -13.40 30.08 35.60
CA LEU A 75 -14.03 29.42 36.76
C LEU A 75 -14.20 27.91 36.55
N GLN A 76 -13.96 27.39 35.35
CA GLN A 76 -14.08 25.96 35.04
C GLN A 76 -13.09 25.11 35.82
N GLY A 77 -13.51 23.93 36.27
CA GLY A 77 -12.70 23.03 37.10
C GLY A 77 -12.36 23.57 38.49
N HIS A 78 -12.92 24.72 38.89
CA HIS A 78 -12.72 25.30 40.21
C HIS A 78 -13.90 24.98 41.14
N LYS A 79 -13.59 24.98 42.44
CA LYS A 79 -14.59 25.05 43.50
C LYS A 79 -14.96 26.50 43.78
N ILE A 80 -16.25 26.74 44.02
CA ILE A 80 -16.81 28.07 44.28
C ILE A 80 -17.50 28.10 45.64
N ARG A 81 -17.33 29.20 46.38
CA ARG A 81 -18.12 29.53 47.57
C ARG A 81 -18.34 31.05 47.67
N VAL A 82 -19.23 31.48 48.54
CA VAL A 82 -19.44 32.91 48.83
C VAL A 82 -19.17 33.19 50.30
N SER A 83 -18.38 34.23 50.55
CA SER A 83 -18.26 34.86 51.87
C SER A 83 -19.20 36.08 51.91
N VAL A 84 -20.12 36.05 52.87
CA VAL A 84 -21.11 37.11 53.12
C VAL A 84 -20.73 37.79 54.42
N ASN A 85 -20.59 39.13 54.39
CA ASN A 85 -20.31 39.92 55.59
C ASN A 85 -21.36 41.03 55.72
N TYR A 86 -21.85 41.30 56.92
CA TYR A 86 -22.81 42.36 57.21
C TYR A 86 -22.67 42.84 58.66
N VAL A 87 -23.27 43.99 58.95
CA VAL A 87 -23.49 44.46 60.32
C VAL A 87 -24.98 44.32 60.61
N ASP A 88 -25.32 43.65 61.70
CA ASP A 88 -26.71 43.38 62.07
C ASP A 88 -27.46 44.63 62.60
N GLY A 89 -28.69 44.44 63.09
CA GLY A 89 -29.50 45.52 63.67
C GLY A 89 -29.04 46.00 65.06
N GLU A 90 -28.09 45.30 65.68
CA GLU A 90 -27.57 45.52 67.03
C GLU A 90 -26.09 45.96 67.05
N ASP A 91 -25.54 46.29 65.86
CA ASP A 91 -24.17 46.73 65.58
C ASP A 91 -23.08 45.64 65.77
N PHE A 92 -23.39 44.36 65.61
CA PHE A 92 -22.36 43.30 65.54
C PHE A 92 -21.92 43.01 64.10
N ASP A 93 -20.62 42.76 63.92
CA ASP A 93 -20.02 42.35 62.65
C ASP A 93 -20.21 40.84 62.44
N GLU A 94 -21.00 40.47 61.45
CA GLU A 94 -21.36 39.09 61.16
C GLU A 94 -20.79 38.58 59.84
N SER A 95 -20.46 37.28 59.81
CA SER A 95 -19.95 36.62 58.61
C SER A 95 -20.47 35.20 58.43
N TYR A 96 -20.84 34.88 57.19
CA TYR A 96 -21.27 33.54 56.79
C TYR A 96 -20.54 33.09 55.53
N THR A 97 -20.16 31.82 55.46
CA THR A 97 -19.57 31.21 54.25
C THR A 97 -20.47 30.07 53.77
N THR A 98 -20.88 30.13 52.50
CA THR A 98 -21.76 29.11 51.90
C THR A 98 -21.07 27.75 51.79
N GLN A 99 -21.86 26.71 51.56
CA GLN A 99 -21.34 25.43 51.08
C GLN A 99 -20.61 25.62 49.75
N VAL A 100 -19.64 24.74 49.51
CA VAL A 100 -18.84 24.73 48.29
C VAL A 100 -19.63 24.06 47.17
N VAL A 101 -19.59 24.68 46.00
CA VAL A 101 -20.18 24.16 44.76
C VAL A 101 -19.06 23.87 43.76
N ASP A 102 -19.16 22.75 43.06
CA ASP A 102 -18.22 22.37 42.01
C ASP A 102 -18.64 22.95 40.67
N VAL A 103 -17.73 23.68 40.01
CA VAL A 103 -17.86 24.02 38.60
C VAL A 103 -17.19 22.89 37.81
N PRO A 104 -17.94 22.10 37.02
CA PRO A 104 -17.36 21.06 36.20
C PRO A 104 -16.25 21.65 35.33
N ALA A 105 -15.14 20.93 35.21
CA ALA A 105 -14.29 21.13 34.04
C ALA A 105 -15.10 20.58 32.86
N LEU A 106 -15.37 21.40 31.84
CA LEU A 106 -15.68 20.82 30.54
C LEU A 106 -14.46 19.94 30.17
N SER A 107 -14.69 18.76 29.59
CA SER A 107 -13.63 18.10 28.84
C SER A 107 -13.01 19.16 27.91
N LEU A 108 -11.68 19.19 27.79
CA LEU A 108 -11.09 20.07 26.78
C LEU A 108 -11.75 19.71 25.44
N ASP A 109 -12.29 20.73 24.77
CA ASP A 109 -12.64 20.69 23.33
C ASP A 109 -11.52 19.93 22.61
N ASP A 110 -11.85 18.76 22.08
CA ASP A 110 -10.87 17.85 21.50
C ASP A 110 -10.45 18.28 20.09
N TYR A 111 -11.34 18.98 19.36
CA TYR A 111 -11.06 19.60 18.07
C TYR A 111 -11.80 20.93 17.87
N GLY A 112 -11.06 22.00 17.61
CA GLY A 112 -11.66 23.32 17.56
C GLY A 112 -12.66 23.54 16.41
N ASN A 113 -13.58 24.47 16.65
CA ASN A 113 -14.75 24.83 15.84
C ASN A 113 -14.49 25.61 14.53
N SER A 114 -13.29 25.52 13.95
CA SER A 114 -12.96 26.24 12.71
C SER A 114 -11.73 25.67 12.00
N SER A 115 -11.54 26.03 10.73
CA SER A 115 -10.33 25.69 9.97
C SER A 115 -9.03 26.13 10.63
N GLY A 116 -9.03 27.25 11.38
CA GLY A 116 -7.86 27.78 12.09
C GLY A 116 -7.51 27.06 13.39
N SER A 117 -8.38 26.17 13.86
CA SER A 117 -8.25 25.39 15.10
C SER A 117 -8.47 23.90 14.87
N SER A 118 -8.38 23.46 13.62
CA SER A 118 -8.71 22.10 13.19
C SER A 118 -7.69 21.06 13.67
N GLY A 119 -8.18 19.84 13.89
CA GLY A 119 -7.33 18.64 13.95
C GLY A 119 -6.80 18.25 12.57
N ASN A 120 -5.90 17.27 12.50
CA ASN A 120 -5.47 16.70 11.22
C ASN A 120 -6.07 15.31 11.05
N LEU A 121 -6.58 15.03 9.85
CA LEU A 121 -7.00 13.70 9.42
C LEU A 121 -6.14 13.30 8.21
N GLU A 122 -5.58 12.10 8.24
CA GLU A 122 -4.84 11.53 7.10
C GLU A 122 -5.78 10.71 6.22
N VAL A 123 -5.49 10.66 4.92
CA VAL A 123 -6.21 9.80 3.97
C VAL A 123 -5.91 8.34 4.32
N ASN A 124 -6.95 7.49 4.29
CA ASN A 124 -6.95 6.09 4.71
C ASN A 124 -6.78 5.86 6.23
N ASP A 125 -7.06 6.88 7.05
CA ASP A 125 -7.01 6.80 8.51
C ASP A 125 -8.31 7.33 9.16
N SER A 126 -8.48 7.02 10.46
CA SER A 126 -9.60 7.45 11.29
C SER A 126 -9.16 8.24 12.52
N ASN A 127 -9.94 9.25 12.87
CA ASN A 127 -9.86 9.89 14.18
C ASN A 127 -11.16 9.67 14.97
N SER A 128 -11.04 9.57 16.30
CA SER A 128 -12.18 9.68 17.20
C SER A 128 -12.30 11.13 17.68
N GLY A 129 -13.54 11.59 17.88
CA GLY A 129 -13.86 12.89 18.49
C GLY A 129 -15.13 12.83 19.34
N ASN A 130 -15.47 13.95 19.97
CA ASN A 130 -16.63 14.07 20.86
C ASN A 130 -17.24 15.48 20.79
N LEU A 131 -18.51 15.56 20.39
CA LEU A 131 -19.25 16.82 20.50
C LEU A 131 -19.65 17.04 21.96
N GLU A 132 -18.98 17.95 22.67
CA GLU A 132 -19.18 18.15 24.12
C GLU A 132 -20.50 18.81 24.47
N VAL A 133 -20.94 19.74 23.63
CA VAL A 133 -22.12 20.57 23.83
C VAL A 133 -22.98 20.62 22.57
N THR A 134 -24.25 20.94 22.72
CA THR A 134 -25.13 21.13 21.55
C THR A 134 -24.64 22.32 20.73
N GLY A 135 -24.49 22.14 19.41
CA GLY A 135 -23.90 23.14 18.52
C GLY A 135 -22.39 23.20 18.53
N ASP A 136 -21.75 22.16 19.05
CA ASP A 136 -20.33 21.92 18.87
C ASP A 136 -20.03 21.31 17.50
N HIS A 137 -18.86 21.66 16.97
CA HIS A 137 -18.38 21.25 15.66
C HIS A 137 -16.89 20.99 15.68
N ASP A 138 -16.51 19.81 15.20
CA ASP A 138 -15.11 19.38 15.20
C ASP A 138 -14.56 19.47 13.78
N TRP A 139 -13.59 20.35 13.57
CA TRP A 139 -13.00 20.58 12.25
C TRP A 139 -11.72 19.76 12.05
N PHE A 140 -11.59 19.13 10.89
CA PHE A 140 -10.40 18.37 10.48
C PHE A 140 -9.84 18.89 9.17
N ASN A 141 -8.57 19.28 9.18
CA ASN A 141 -7.78 19.54 7.99
C ASN A 141 -7.31 18.22 7.36
N ILE A 142 -7.47 18.10 6.05
CA ILE A 142 -6.97 16.97 5.26
C ILE A 142 -6.35 17.47 3.96
N VAL A 143 -5.25 16.83 3.53
CA VAL A 143 -4.59 17.13 2.25
C VAL A 143 -5.07 16.11 1.23
N LEU A 144 -5.69 16.60 0.14
CA LEU A 144 -6.18 15.77 -0.95
C LEU A 144 -5.39 16.06 -2.23
N GLU A 145 -5.16 15.03 -3.03
CA GLU A 145 -4.57 15.13 -4.36
C GLU A 145 -5.65 15.25 -5.45
N LYS A 146 -5.39 16.11 -6.44
CA LYS A 146 -6.27 16.35 -7.59
C LYS A 146 -6.52 15.05 -8.36
N SER A 147 -7.77 14.89 -8.84
CA SER A 147 -8.21 13.76 -9.68
C SER A 147 -8.29 12.39 -8.98
N ASN A 148 -7.82 12.27 -7.74
CA ASN A 148 -8.14 11.13 -6.90
C ASN A 148 -9.59 11.28 -6.39
N THR A 149 -10.22 10.16 -6.09
CA THR A 149 -11.59 10.10 -5.59
C THR A 149 -11.57 9.68 -4.13
N TYR A 150 -12.41 10.28 -3.30
CA TYR A 150 -12.40 10.08 -1.86
C TYR A 150 -13.79 9.79 -1.32
N GLU A 151 -13.80 9.10 -0.19
CA GLU A 151 -14.95 8.86 0.65
C GLU A 151 -14.65 9.31 2.08
N PHE A 152 -15.62 9.98 2.71
CA PHE A 152 -15.56 10.44 4.09
C PHE A 152 -16.77 9.91 4.84
N ILE A 153 -16.55 9.26 5.98
CA ILE A 153 -17.62 8.65 6.79
C ILE A 153 -17.50 9.17 8.22
N VAL A 154 -18.62 9.58 8.82
CA VAL A 154 -18.71 9.77 10.27
C VAL A 154 -19.64 8.71 10.85
N THR A 155 -19.12 7.91 11.77
CA THR A 155 -19.89 6.90 12.50
C THR A 155 -20.08 7.35 13.95
N GLY A 156 -21.32 7.61 14.33
CA GLY A 156 -21.68 7.93 15.71
C GLY A 156 -21.47 6.73 16.63
N LYS A 157 -20.76 6.92 17.75
CA LYS A 157 -20.63 5.94 18.84
C LYS A 157 -21.70 6.17 19.90
N SER A 158 -21.68 7.34 20.52
CA SER A 158 -22.76 7.82 21.39
C SER A 158 -23.51 9.01 20.80
N LEU A 159 -22.93 9.68 19.80
CA LEU A 159 -23.63 10.64 18.96
C LEU A 159 -24.65 9.89 18.08
N THR A 160 -25.91 10.26 18.16
CA THR A 160 -27.02 9.46 17.57
C THR A 160 -27.38 9.85 16.15
N ASP A 161 -26.98 11.05 15.69
CA ASP A 161 -27.36 11.60 14.40
C ASP A 161 -26.28 12.59 13.93
N THR A 162 -25.42 12.12 13.04
CA THR A 162 -24.20 12.83 12.62
C THR A 162 -24.48 13.67 11.40
N TYR A 163 -23.77 14.79 11.24
CA TYR A 163 -23.84 15.60 10.05
C TYR A 163 -22.45 16.00 9.59
N LEU A 164 -22.10 15.61 8.37
CA LEU A 164 -20.79 15.86 7.78
C LEU A 164 -20.87 16.92 6.68
N ARG A 165 -19.94 17.88 6.73
CA ARG A 165 -19.76 18.92 5.72
C ARG A 165 -18.30 18.96 5.27
N LEU A 166 -18.07 19.23 3.99
CA LEU A 166 -16.75 19.35 3.39
C LEU A 166 -16.59 20.74 2.77
N TYR A 167 -15.48 21.39 3.09
CA TYR A 167 -15.11 22.73 2.64
C TYR A 167 -13.81 22.71 1.84
N ASP A 168 -13.69 23.60 0.86
CA ASP A 168 -12.42 23.85 0.16
C ASP A 168 -11.45 24.73 0.98
N SER A 169 -10.22 24.89 0.49
CA SER A 169 -9.20 25.74 1.13
C SER A 169 -9.59 27.22 1.28
N SER A 170 -10.59 27.69 0.55
CA SER A 170 -11.11 29.07 0.63
C SER A 170 -12.29 29.19 1.61
N GLY A 171 -12.71 28.09 2.23
CA GLY A 171 -13.84 28.04 3.17
C GLY A 171 -15.20 27.95 2.50
N ASN A 172 -15.29 27.59 1.21
CA ASN A 172 -16.57 27.35 0.55
C ASN A 172 -17.04 25.93 0.83
N LEU A 173 -18.31 25.75 1.21
CA LEU A 173 -18.94 24.44 1.34
C LEU A 173 -19.07 23.80 -0.05
N ILE A 174 -18.53 22.60 -0.22
CA ILE A 174 -18.52 21.87 -1.48
C ILE A 174 -19.36 20.58 -1.47
N ALA A 175 -19.50 19.93 -0.32
CA ALA A 175 -20.37 18.77 -0.16
C ALA A 175 -20.87 18.66 1.29
N PHE A 176 -22.00 18.00 1.49
CA PHE A 176 -22.53 17.66 2.81
C PHE A 176 -23.46 16.46 2.73
N ASN A 177 -23.59 15.71 3.83
CA ASN A 177 -24.51 14.60 3.97
C ASN A 177 -24.76 14.33 5.46
N ASP A 178 -26.00 14.01 5.83
CA ASP A 178 -26.45 13.65 7.19
C ASP A 178 -26.84 12.16 7.32
N ASP A 179 -27.19 11.48 6.23
CA ASP A 179 -27.60 10.06 6.27
C ASP A 179 -26.96 9.17 5.18
N TYR A 180 -26.68 7.92 5.55
CA TYR A 180 -26.21 6.89 4.62
C TYR A 180 -26.68 5.48 5.00
N ALA A 181 -26.94 4.66 3.98
CA ALA A 181 -27.30 3.24 4.08
C ALA A 181 -28.47 2.90 5.04
N ASN A 182 -29.47 3.79 5.15
CA ASN A 182 -30.58 3.71 6.11
C ASN A 182 -30.14 3.79 7.58
N THR A 183 -29.02 4.45 7.86
CA THR A 183 -28.54 4.80 9.20
C THR A 183 -28.55 6.33 9.37
N LEU A 184 -28.38 6.81 10.61
CA LEU A 184 -28.20 8.25 10.93
C LEU A 184 -26.71 8.66 10.96
N ASN A 185 -25.85 7.83 10.37
CA ASN A 185 -24.45 8.15 10.13
C ASN A 185 -24.33 8.86 8.78
N SER A 186 -23.35 9.75 8.66
CA SER A 186 -23.15 10.60 7.49
C SER A 186 -22.01 10.10 6.61
N LYS A 187 -22.17 10.24 5.30
CA LYS A 187 -21.16 9.86 4.30
C LYS A 187 -21.13 10.79 3.11
N ILE A 188 -19.94 11.27 2.75
CA ILE A 188 -19.68 11.89 1.44
C ILE A 188 -18.86 10.89 0.63
N SER A 189 -19.41 10.34 -0.46
CA SER A 189 -18.68 9.42 -1.36
C SER A 189 -18.46 10.04 -2.74
N ASP A 190 -17.58 9.40 -3.52
CA ASP A 190 -17.28 9.75 -4.91
C ASP A 190 -16.82 11.21 -5.09
N PHE A 191 -16.15 11.76 -4.06
CA PHE A 191 -15.66 13.14 -4.12
C PHE A 191 -14.31 13.20 -4.84
N SER A 192 -14.27 13.84 -6.01
CA SER A 192 -13.00 14.12 -6.70
C SER A 192 -12.49 15.52 -6.40
N ALA A 193 -11.27 15.63 -5.87
CA ALA A 193 -10.66 16.91 -5.58
C ALA A 193 -10.35 17.67 -6.88
N ALA A 194 -10.85 18.90 -6.99
CA ALA A 194 -10.62 19.76 -8.16
C ALA A 194 -9.16 20.28 -8.25
N THR A 195 -8.48 20.39 -7.11
CA THR A 195 -7.11 20.88 -6.95
C THR A 195 -6.42 20.11 -5.83
N SER A 196 -5.11 19.84 -5.95
CA SER A 196 -4.34 19.30 -4.83
C SER A 196 -4.19 20.37 -3.74
N GLY A 197 -4.35 19.99 -2.48
CA GLY A 197 -4.15 20.89 -1.35
C GLY A 197 -5.08 20.62 -0.17
N HIS A 198 -5.22 21.62 0.71
CA HIS A 198 -6.00 21.52 1.93
C HIS A 198 -7.51 21.58 1.69
N TYR A 199 -8.22 20.68 2.36
CA TYR A 199 -9.66 20.64 2.50
C TYR A 199 -10.01 20.52 3.98
N TYR A 200 -11.25 20.84 4.34
CA TYR A 200 -11.69 20.80 5.74
C TYR A 200 -13.00 20.03 5.87
N LEU A 201 -13.02 19.03 6.75
CA LEU A 201 -14.23 18.36 7.20
C LEU A 201 -14.74 19.05 8.45
N ASP A 202 -16.05 19.26 8.52
CA ASP A 202 -16.78 19.77 9.68
C ASP A 202 -17.75 18.68 10.11
N VAL A 203 -17.47 18.11 11.29
CA VAL A 203 -18.30 17.08 11.93
C VAL A 203 -19.18 17.75 12.97
N GLY A 204 -20.49 17.64 12.80
CA GLY A 204 -21.46 18.14 13.77
C GLY A 204 -22.61 17.17 13.99
N ALA A 205 -23.59 17.60 14.79
CA ALA A 205 -24.85 16.88 14.98
C ALA A 205 -25.93 17.40 14.02
N TYR A 206 -26.88 16.55 13.64
CA TYR A 206 -28.02 17.02 12.85
C TYR A 206 -28.81 18.11 13.59
N ASN A 207 -29.01 19.25 12.92
CA ASN A 207 -29.59 20.48 13.49
C ASN A 207 -28.90 20.97 14.79
N ASP A 208 -27.67 20.54 15.05
CA ASP A 208 -26.88 20.94 16.22
C ASP A 208 -27.54 20.52 17.56
N LEU A 209 -28.39 19.50 17.54
CA LEU A 209 -29.24 19.11 18.67
C LEU A 209 -28.64 18.05 19.60
N TYR A 210 -27.61 17.34 19.16
CA TYR A 210 -27.08 16.16 19.85
C TYR A 210 -25.61 16.35 20.22
N THR A 211 -25.17 15.57 21.19
CA THR A 211 -23.80 15.54 21.71
C THR A 211 -23.33 14.09 21.77
N GLY A 212 -22.01 13.88 21.77
CA GLY A 212 -21.42 12.57 22.01
C GLY A 212 -20.28 12.22 21.07
N THR A 213 -19.76 11.03 21.29
CA THR A 213 -18.57 10.49 20.62
C THR A 213 -18.88 9.94 19.24
N TYR A 214 -17.90 10.02 18.34
CA TYR A 214 -17.94 9.50 16.97
C TYR A 214 -16.55 9.09 16.50
N ASP A 215 -16.50 8.41 15.34
CA ASP A 215 -15.28 8.24 14.53
C ASP A 215 -15.48 8.88 13.16
N VAL A 216 -14.50 9.65 12.68
CA VAL A 216 -14.42 10.17 11.32
C VAL A 216 -13.33 9.44 10.56
N PHE A 217 -13.64 8.98 9.36
CA PHE A 217 -12.74 8.22 8.49
C PHE A 217 -12.66 8.88 7.12
N ALA A 218 -11.45 8.99 6.57
CA ALA A 218 -11.22 9.39 5.19
C ALA A 218 -10.60 8.22 4.42
N ASN A 219 -11.13 7.91 3.25
CA ASN A 219 -10.66 6.84 2.39
C ASN A 219 -10.41 7.37 0.98
N GLU A 220 -9.31 6.99 0.37
CA GLU A 220 -9.13 7.18 -1.07
C GLU A 220 -9.79 6.02 -1.81
N ILE A 221 -10.79 6.33 -2.63
CA ILE A 221 -11.36 5.39 -3.57
C ILE A 221 -10.44 5.36 -4.79
N ILE A 222 -9.62 4.31 -4.87
CA ILE A 222 -8.93 3.95 -6.11
C ILE A 222 -10.01 3.41 -7.06
N SER A 223 -10.53 4.29 -7.93
CA SER A 223 -11.35 3.83 -9.06
C SER A 223 -10.44 3.14 -10.06
N GLU A 224 -10.72 1.88 -10.38
CA GLU A 224 -9.95 1.15 -11.39
C GLU A 224 -9.87 1.95 -12.70
N PRO A 225 -8.68 2.03 -13.34
CA PRO A 225 -8.55 2.67 -14.64
C PRO A 225 -9.56 2.10 -15.63
N SER A 226 -10.00 2.92 -16.58
CA SER A 226 -10.91 2.44 -17.63
C SER A 226 -10.28 1.24 -18.36
N GLY A 227 -10.99 0.11 -18.37
CA GLY A 227 -10.52 -1.14 -18.97
C GLY A 227 -9.79 -2.08 -18.02
N PHE A 228 -9.55 -1.68 -16.77
CA PHE A 228 -8.96 -2.54 -15.75
C PHE A 228 -10.04 -3.24 -14.90
N SER A 229 -9.82 -4.51 -14.54
CA SER A 229 -10.57 -5.23 -13.51
C SER A 229 -9.65 -5.99 -12.57
N LEU A 230 -10.10 -6.19 -11.33
CA LEU A 230 -9.34 -7.00 -10.35
C LEU A 230 -9.26 -8.49 -10.74
N GLU A 231 -10.05 -8.97 -11.70
CA GLU A 231 -10.01 -10.37 -12.14
C GLU A 231 -8.98 -10.57 -13.25
N ASP A 232 -9.10 -9.83 -14.35
CA ASP A 232 -8.32 -10.01 -15.59
C ASP A 232 -7.39 -8.82 -15.93
N GLY A 233 -7.25 -7.85 -15.03
CA GLY A 233 -6.47 -6.63 -15.23
C GLY A 233 -6.99 -5.84 -16.43
N TYR A 234 -6.08 -5.44 -17.32
CA TYR A 234 -6.44 -4.77 -18.58
C TYR A 234 -6.98 -5.73 -19.66
N GLY A 235 -6.99 -7.04 -19.38
CA GLY A 235 -7.61 -8.04 -20.24
C GLY A 235 -6.69 -8.61 -21.28
N LYS A 236 -7.28 -9.23 -22.29
CA LYS A 236 -6.51 -9.99 -23.28
C LYS A 236 -5.74 -9.05 -24.20
N ILE A 237 -4.45 -9.29 -24.37
CA ILE A 237 -3.61 -8.50 -25.29
C ILE A 237 -4.15 -8.52 -26.72
N ASN A 238 -3.89 -7.44 -27.46
CA ASN A 238 -4.26 -7.32 -28.86
C ASN A 238 -3.11 -6.70 -29.66
N ALA A 239 -2.32 -7.55 -30.32
CA ALA A 239 -1.12 -7.12 -31.04
C ALA A 239 -1.46 -6.10 -32.14
N LYS A 240 -2.53 -6.34 -32.89
CA LYS A 240 -3.03 -5.40 -33.91
C LYS A 240 -3.29 -4.02 -33.31
N ALA A 241 -4.06 -3.94 -32.23
CA ALA A 241 -4.43 -2.67 -31.61
C ALA A 241 -3.20 -1.92 -31.06
N ALA A 242 -2.21 -2.63 -30.49
CA ALA A 242 -0.95 -2.03 -30.05
C ALA A 242 -0.20 -1.34 -31.19
N PHE A 243 -0.09 -2.01 -32.35
CA PHE A 243 0.55 -1.43 -33.54
C PHE A 243 -0.24 -0.28 -34.17
N GLU A 244 -1.58 -0.41 -34.24
CA GLU A 244 -2.46 0.67 -34.71
C GLU A 244 -2.32 1.92 -33.85
N LYS A 245 -2.26 1.75 -32.53
CA LYS A 245 -2.08 2.85 -31.59
C LYS A 245 -0.71 3.51 -31.71
N HIS A 246 0.37 2.73 -31.75
CA HIS A 246 1.74 3.26 -31.83
C HIS A 246 1.99 4.01 -33.15
N TYR A 247 1.60 3.43 -34.29
CA TYR A 247 1.89 4.01 -35.61
C TYR A 247 0.77 4.89 -36.16
N ASN A 248 -0.37 4.96 -35.48
CA ASN A 248 -1.57 5.64 -35.97
C ASN A 248 -1.95 5.15 -37.38
N ILE A 249 -2.06 3.82 -37.51
CA ILE A 249 -2.42 3.10 -38.74
C ILE A 249 -3.70 2.28 -38.52
N ASP A 250 -4.29 1.80 -39.62
CA ASP A 250 -5.40 0.84 -39.60
C ASP A 250 -4.94 -0.42 -40.33
N LEU A 251 -4.89 -1.53 -39.61
CA LEU A 251 -4.49 -2.84 -40.12
C LEU A 251 -5.74 -3.68 -40.43
N PRO A 252 -5.71 -4.52 -41.45
CA PRO A 252 -6.84 -5.39 -41.77
C PRO A 252 -6.95 -6.49 -40.72
N THR A 253 -8.17 -6.96 -40.46
CA THR A 253 -8.35 -8.23 -39.73
C THR A 253 -7.89 -9.37 -40.63
N VAL A 254 -6.92 -10.14 -40.15
CA VAL A 254 -6.40 -11.34 -40.82
C VAL A 254 -6.54 -12.52 -39.86
N THR A 255 -6.98 -13.67 -40.38
CA THR A 255 -7.13 -14.91 -39.60
C THR A 255 -6.29 -16.00 -40.25
N LEU A 256 -5.44 -16.64 -39.45
CA LEU A 256 -4.67 -17.81 -39.84
C LEU A 256 -5.60 -19.01 -40.05
N PRO A 257 -5.40 -19.79 -41.12
CA PRO A 257 -6.19 -20.99 -41.37
C PRO A 257 -5.84 -22.11 -40.37
N GLY A 258 -6.85 -22.88 -39.96
CA GLY A 258 -6.71 -24.06 -39.10
C GLY A 258 -7.19 -23.82 -37.66
N ASP A 259 -7.91 -24.81 -37.11
CA ASP A 259 -8.51 -24.72 -35.76
C ASP A 259 -7.44 -24.69 -34.64
N ASP A 260 -6.25 -25.24 -34.91
CA ASP A 260 -5.12 -25.29 -33.97
C ASP A 260 -4.41 -23.94 -33.79
N GLN A 261 -4.76 -22.92 -34.58
CA GLN A 261 -4.14 -21.58 -34.57
C GLN A 261 -4.95 -20.57 -33.74
N TRP A 262 -5.88 -21.04 -32.90
CA TRP A 262 -6.80 -20.18 -32.16
C TRP A 262 -6.07 -19.13 -31.30
N ALA A 263 -4.95 -19.52 -30.66
CA ALA A 263 -4.22 -18.65 -29.74
C ALA A 263 -3.67 -17.42 -30.46
N LEU A 264 -2.95 -17.63 -31.56
CA LEU A 264 -2.40 -16.58 -32.43
C LEU A 264 -3.51 -15.70 -33.05
N ASN A 265 -4.61 -16.32 -33.48
CA ASN A 265 -5.78 -15.61 -33.98
C ASN A 265 -6.43 -14.73 -32.91
N SER A 266 -6.52 -15.22 -31.67
CA SER A 266 -7.21 -14.53 -30.58
C SER A 266 -6.53 -13.24 -30.12
N ILE A 267 -5.23 -13.10 -30.40
CA ILE A 267 -4.42 -11.89 -30.12
C ILE A 267 -4.19 -11.03 -31.38
N ASN A 268 -4.84 -11.37 -32.51
CA ASN A 268 -4.78 -10.67 -33.80
C ASN A 268 -3.37 -10.55 -34.40
N ILE A 269 -2.52 -11.56 -34.24
CA ILE A 269 -1.11 -11.46 -34.65
C ILE A 269 -0.90 -11.40 -36.16
N ALA A 270 -1.74 -12.09 -36.95
CA ALA A 270 -1.55 -12.22 -38.39
C ALA A 270 -1.64 -10.87 -39.13
N ALA A 271 -2.38 -9.91 -38.58
CA ALA A 271 -2.45 -8.55 -39.12
C ALA A 271 -1.13 -7.78 -38.99
N VAL A 272 -0.28 -8.18 -38.04
CA VAL A 272 0.99 -7.53 -37.70
C VAL A 272 2.16 -8.11 -38.52
N TRP A 273 2.10 -9.39 -38.90
CA TRP A 273 3.19 -10.04 -39.63
C TRP A 273 3.34 -9.55 -41.07
N GLU A 274 2.24 -9.17 -41.72
CA GLU A 274 2.23 -8.87 -43.15
C GLU A 274 2.34 -7.37 -43.44
N PRO A 275 3.06 -6.98 -44.51
CA PRO A 275 3.08 -5.59 -44.96
C PRO A 275 1.67 -5.08 -45.33
N ASN A 276 1.34 -3.87 -44.90
CA ASN A 276 0.14 -3.16 -45.33
C ASN A 276 0.44 -1.68 -45.61
N GLY A 277 0.44 -1.30 -46.89
CA GLY A 277 0.74 0.06 -47.30
C GLY A 277 2.15 0.49 -46.88
N SER A 278 2.27 1.43 -45.95
CA SER A 278 3.55 1.88 -45.40
C SER A 278 4.06 1.01 -44.23
N PHE A 279 3.20 0.19 -43.64
CA PHE A 279 3.58 -0.77 -42.61
C PHE A 279 4.28 -1.96 -43.26
N LEU A 280 5.48 -2.31 -42.81
CA LEU A 280 6.34 -3.31 -43.46
C LEU A 280 6.15 -4.73 -42.90
N GLY A 281 5.25 -4.89 -41.93
CA GLY A 281 5.16 -6.10 -41.12
C GLY A 281 6.21 -6.11 -40.00
N ALA A 282 5.85 -6.70 -38.87
CA ALA A 282 6.75 -6.93 -37.75
C ALA A 282 6.80 -8.42 -37.45
N THR A 283 8.02 -8.98 -37.44
CA THR A 283 8.27 -10.42 -37.26
C THR A 283 9.15 -10.72 -36.05
N GLY A 284 9.61 -9.69 -35.32
CA GLY A 284 10.57 -9.82 -34.21
C GLY A 284 12.03 -9.75 -34.65
N ARG A 285 12.28 -9.63 -35.95
CA ARG A 285 13.63 -9.55 -36.52
C ARG A 285 14.45 -8.44 -35.85
N GLY A 286 15.65 -8.80 -35.40
CA GLY A 286 16.58 -7.87 -34.77
C GLY A 286 16.42 -7.72 -33.26
N THR A 287 15.48 -8.45 -32.66
CA THR A 287 15.35 -8.52 -31.20
C THR A 287 15.90 -9.80 -30.62
N THR A 288 16.16 -9.79 -29.32
CA THR A 288 16.49 -10.99 -28.54
C THR A 288 15.57 -11.08 -27.33
N VAL A 289 14.98 -12.25 -27.13
CA VAL A 289 14.20 -12.57 -25.93
C VAL A 289 15.01 -13.55 -25.06
N ALA A 290 15.30 -13.15 -23.83
CA ALA A 290 15.89 -14.03 -22.83
C ALA A 290 14.80 -14.88 -22.17
N VAL A 291 14.92 -16.20 -22.31
CA VAL A 291 14.01 -17.16 -21.71
C VAL A 291 14.71 -17.75 -20.49
N ILE A 292 14.34 -17.24 -19.32
CA ILE A 292 14.88 -17.67 -18.03
C ILE A 292 13.97 -18.78 -17.50
N ASP A 293 14.38 -20.04 -17.70
CA ASP A 293 13.54 -21.22 -17.52
C ASP A 293 14.40 -22.50 -17.26
N THR A 294 13.96 -23.64 -17.77
CA THR A 294 14.59 -24.98 -17.66
C THR A 294 15.64 -25.27 -18.73
N GLY A 295 16.01 -24.28 -19.53
CA GLY A 295 16.86 -24.43 -20.72
C GLY A 295 16.06 -24.55 -22.02
N ILE A 296 16.75 -24.74 -23.15
CA ILE A 296 16.11 -24.94 -24.48
C ILE A 296 16.83 -26.06 -25.23
N ASP A 297 16.07 -26.94 -25.90
CA ASP A 297 16.62 -27.83 -26.95
C ASP A 297 17.02 -27.01 -28.17
N TYR A 298 18.25 -26.47 -28.16
CA TYR A 298 18.76 -25.63 -29.24
C TYR A 298 18.97 -26.37 -30.57
N ASN A 299 18.87 -27.71 -30.58
CA ASN A 299 18.90 -28.53 -31.79
C ASN A 299 17.49 -28.75 -32.40
N HIS A 300 16.44 -28.26 -31.74
CA HIS A 300 15.07 -28.33 -32.25
C HIS A 300 14.94 -27.53 -33.56
N ASN A 301 14.21 -28.06 -34.54
CA ASN A 301 14.03 -27.44 -35.86
C ASN A 301 13.39 -26.05 -35.79
N GLU A 302 12.55 -25.84 -34.78
CA GLU A 302 11.89 -24.56 -34.46
C GLU A 302 12.87 -23.41 -34.15
N PHE A 303 14.10 -23.73 -33.73
CA PHE A 303 15.09 -22.73 -33.31
C PHE A 303 16.33 -22.66 -34.19
N GLN A 304 16.32 -23.34 -35.35
CA GLN A 304 17.45 -23.34 -36.27
C GLN A 304 17.83 -21.90 -36.67
N GLY A 305 19.04 -21.49 -36.31
CA GLY A 305 19.62 -20.20 -36.67
C GLY A 305 19.22 -18.99 -35.81
N LYS A 306 18.50 -19.19 -34.69
CA LYS A 306 18.04 -18.07 -33.83
C LYS A 306 18.43 -18.15 -32.35
N VAL A 307 18.99 -19.28 -31.90
CA VAL A 307 19.52 -19.40 -30.53
C VAL A 307 20.86 -18.66 -30.45
N VAL A 308 20.95 -17.70 -29.54
CA VAL A 308 22.20 -16.97 -29.25
C VAL A 308 22.84 -17.50 -27.97
N GLY A 309 24.03 -17.00 -27.62
CA GLY A 309 24.75 -17.45 -26.41
C GLY A 309 23.90 -17.28 -25.14
N GLY A 310 23.89 -18.31 -24.32
CA GLY A 310 23.12 -18.42 -23.07
C GLY A 310 23.97 -18.96 -21.93
N TYR A 311 23.37 -19.16 -20.77
CA TYR A 311 24.06 -19.66 -19.57
C TYR A 311 23.18 -20.59 -18.74
N ASP A 312 23.81 -21.57 -18.09
CA ASP A 312 23.19 -22.51 -17.18
C ASP A 312 23.68 -22.26 -15.76
N PHE A 313 22.83 -21.70 -14.91
CA PHE A 313 23.09 -21.43 -13.50
C PHE A 313 22.86 -22.67 -12.62
N VAL A 314 22.17 -23.70 -13.13
CA VAL A 314 21.97 -24.95 -12.40
C VAL A 314 23.26 -25.79 -12.40
N ASP A 315 23.89 -25.90 -13.57
CA ASP A 315 25.11 -26.69 -13.77
C ASP A 315 26.39 -25.83 -13.87
N ASN A 316 26.24 -24.49 -13.83
CA ASN A 316 27.32 -23.49 -13.90
C ASN A 316 28.20 -23.59 -15.14
N ASP A 317 27.57 -23.62 -16.33
CA ASP A 317 28.27 -23.61 -17.61
C ASP A 317 27.52 -22.82 -18.70
N ASN A 318 28.05 -22.82 -19.93
CA ASN A 318 27.44 -22.11 -21.07
C ASN A 318 26.45 -22.99 -21.88
N ILE A 319 25.99 -24.12 -21.33
CA ILE A 319 25.16 -25.13 -22.01
C ILE A 319 23.78 -25.19 -21.36
N ALA A 320 22.93 -24.21 -21.69
CA ALA A 320 21.55 -24.14 -21.24
C ALA A 320 20.60 -25.12 -22.00
N ASP A 321 20.95 -26.41 -22.04
CA ASP A 321 20.13 -27.46 -22.67
C ASP A 321 18.93 -27.84 -21.80
N ASP A 322 17.79 -28.13 -22.44
CA ASP A 322 16.54 -28.44 -21.74
C ASP A 322 16.44 -29.93 -21.40
N LEU A 323 16.28 -30.23 -20.11
CA LEU A 323 16.05 -31.59 -19.60
C LEU A 323 14.63 -31.81 -19.05
N ASN A 324 13.77 -30.80 -19.13
CA ASN A 324 12.41 -30.80 -18.58
C ASN A 324 11.30 -30.74 -19.65
N ASN A 325 11.54 -30.05 -20.77
CA ASN A 325 10.61 -29.67 -21.86
C ASN A 325 9.99 -28.27 -21.74
N HIS A 326 9.91 -27.70 -20.55
CA HIS A 326 9.13 -26.50 -20.32
C HIS A 326 9.73 -25.27 -21.04
N GLY A 327 11.03 -25.04 -20.93
CA GLY A 327 11.70 -23.89 -21.53
C GLY A 327 11.70 -23.97 -23.05
N THR A 328 11.85 -25.16 -23.63
CA THR A 328 11.65 -25.40 -25.07
C THR A 328 10.22 -25.04 -25.51
N HIS A 329 9.20 -25.38 -24.71
CA HIS A 329 7.80 -25.07 -24.99
C HIS A 329 7.51 -23.57 -24.98
N VAL A 330 7.97 -22.89 -23.93
CA VAL A 330 7.88 -21.44 -23.75
C VAL A 330 8.59 -20.71 -24.89
N ALA A 331 9.85 -21.06 -25.18
CA ALA A 331 10.63 -20.39 -26.21
C ALA A 331 10.02 -20.53 -27.62
N ALA A 332 9.39 -21.66 -27.92
CA ALA A 332 8.75 -21.87 -29.22
C ALA A 332 7.44 -21.08 -29.38
N ILE A 333 6.69 -20.81 -28.30
CA ILE A 333 5.56 -19.88 -28.35
C ILE A 333 6.04 -18.46 -28.73
N ILE A 334 7.20 -18.06 -28.22
CA ILE A 334 7.80 -16.75 -28.53
C ILE A 334 8.30 -16.72 -29.98
N ALA A 335 9.18 -17.65 -30.36
CA ALA A 335 9.96 -17.54 -31.59
C ALA A 335 10.11 -18.86 -32.37
N GLY A 336 9.14 -19.78 -32.31
CA GLY A 336 9.08 -20.93 -33.22
C GLY A 336 9.15 -20.50 -34.70
N ASN A 337 9.82 -21.29 -35.54
CA ASN A 337 10.12 -20.92 -36.92
C ASN A 337 8.84 -20.85 -37.76
N ASN A 338 8.73 -19.83 -38.61
CA ASN A 338 7.70 -19.79 -39.64
C ASN A 338 8.20 -20.49 -40.93
N ASP A 339 8.40 -21.81 -40.87
CA ASP A 339 8.97 -22.61 -41.96
C ASP A 339 7.97 -23.60 -42.60
N GLY A 340 6.72 -23.60 -42.11
CA GLY A 340 5.66 -24.49 -42.55
C GLY A 340 5.65 -25.88 -41.89
N PHE A 341 6.50 -26.11 -40.89
CA PHE A 341 6.49 -27.31 -40.04
C PHE A 341 6.18 -26.94 -38.59
N GLY A 342 5.54 -27.86 -37.86
CA GLY A 342 5.31 -27.65 -36.43
C GLY A 342 4.40 -26.48 -36.10
N ILE A 343 4.91 -25.53 -35.32
CA ILE A 343 4.19 -24.33 -34.87
C ILE A 343 4.91 -23.07 -35.33
N THR A 344 4.27 -21.91 -35.21
CA THR A 344 4.91 -20.62 -35.48
C THR A 344 4.84 -19.76 -34.23
N GLY A 345 5.99 -19.22 -33.81
CA GLY A 345 6.05 -18.31 -32.69
C GLY A 345 5.46 -16.95 -33.03
N VAL A 346 5.07 -16.19 -32.00
CA VAL A 346 4.54 -14.83 -32.14
C VAL A 346 5.53 -13.89 -32.84
N ALA A 347 6.80 -13.95 -32.45
CA ALA A 347 7.93 -13.21 -32.98
C ALA A 347 8.91 -14.17 -33.66
N PHE A 348 8.45 -14.83 -34.72
CA PHE A 348 9.16 -15.95 -35.36
C PHE A 348 10.56 -15.61 -35.94
N ASP A 349 10.91 -14.34 -36.15
CA ASP A 349 12.26 -13.91 -36.56
C ASP A 349 13.12 -13.37 -35.39
N ALA A 350 12.61 -13.39 -34.14
CA ALA A 350 13.37 -13.00 -32.96
C ALA A 350 14.44 -14.05 -32.61
N ASN A 351 15.53 -13.58 -31.99
CA ASN A 351 16.51 -14.46 -31.39
C ASN A 351 16.08 -14.89 -29.98
N ILE A 352 16.52 -16.06 -29.54
CA ILE A 352 16.30 -16.55 -28.18
C ILE A 352 17.63 -16.71 -27.45
N MET A 353 17.74 -16.11 -26.27
CA MET A 353 18.82 -16.33 -25.31
C MET A 353 18.35 -17.30 -24.23
N PRO A 354 18.80 -18.56 -24.22
CA PRO A 354 18.44 -19.52 -23.19
C PRO A 354 19.20 -19.23 -21.90
N ILE A 355 18.48 -19.09 -20.79
CA ILE A 355 19.08 -18.94 -19.46
C ILE A 355 18.45 -19.99 -18.56
N LYS A 356 19.20 -21.04 -18.23
CA LYS A 356 18.70 -22.15 -17.43
C LYS A 356 18.92 -21.84 -15.95
N VAL A 357 17.83 -21.66 -15.22
CA VAL A 357 17.80 -21.43 -13.76
C VAL A 357 16.95 -22.46 -13.04
N LEU A 358 16.21 -23.29 -13.79
CA LEU A 358 15.42 -24.39 -13.27
C LEU A 358 16.04 -25.71 -13.75
N GLY A 359 16.23 -26.66 -12.83
CA GLY A 359 16.77 -27.97 -13.13
C GLY A 359 15.78 -28.88 -13.88
N ALA A 360 16.19 -30.13 -14.11
CA ALA A 360 15.37 -31.13 -14.79
C ALA A 360 14.03 -31.43 -14.08
N ASP A 361 13.95 -31.19 -12.77
CA ASP A 361 12.72 -31.32 -11.98
C ASP A 361 11.80 -30.09 -12.07
N GLY A 362 12.20 -29.06 -12.82
CA GLY A 362 11.44 -27.82 -13.01
C GLY A 362 11.57 -26.85 -11.84
N THR A 363 12.63 -26.95 -11.03
CA THR A 363 12.83 -26.12 -9.84
C THR A 363 14.21 -25.47 -9.78
N GLY A 364 14.33 -24.34 -9.09
CA GLY A 364 15.57 -23.58 -8.97
C GLY A 364 15.57 -22.60 -7.81
N PHE A 365 16.66 -21.89 -7.58
CA PHE A 365 16.80 -20.96 -6.46
C PHE A 365 16.54 -19.51 -6.86
N THR A 366 16.25 -18.66 -5.86
CA THR A 366 15.99 -17.24 -6.08
C THR A 366 17.27 -16.55 -6.58
N SER A 367 18.43 -16.96 -6.05
CA SER A 367 19.74 -16.50 -6.52
C SER A 367 19.92 -16.71 -8.03
N ASP A 368 19.65 -17.91 -8.52
CA ASP A 368 19.89 -18.31 -9.91
C ASP A 368 19.02 -17.48 -10.86
N ILE A 369 17.77 -17.22 -10.47
CA ILE A 369 16.85 -16.38 -11.23
C ILE A 369 17.35 -14.93 -11.26
N ILE A 370 17.78 -14.39 -10.11
CA ILE A 370 18.34 -13.03 -10.03
C ILE A 370 19.58 -12.91 -10.92
N GLU A 371 20.50 -13.87 -10.85
CA GLU A 371 21.69 -13.89 -11.71
C GLU A 371 21.33 -14.03 -13.18
N GLY A 372 20.32 -14.85 -13.51
CA GLY A 372 19.78 -14.96 -14.86
C GLY A 372 19.28 -13.62 -15.41
N ILE A 373 18.56 -12.84 -14.61
CA ILE A 373 18.10 -11.50 -14.99
C ILE A 373 19.30 -10.57 -15.23
N TYR A 374 20.27 -10.54 -14.31
CA TYR A 374 21.47 -9.73 -14.47
C TYR A 374 22.31 -10.14 -15.67
N TYR A 375 22.46 -11.44 -15.93
CA TYR A 375 23.17 -11.97 -17.09
C TYR A 375 22.51 -11.54 -18.40
N ALA A 376 21.18 -11.64 -18.50
CA ALA A 376 20.43 -11.20 -19.67
C ALA A 376 20.68 -9.72 -19.98
N VAL A 377 20.56 -8.87 -18.96
CA VAL A 377 20.67 -7.41 -19.10
C VAL A 377 22.11 -6.97 -19.38
N ASN A 378 23.11 -7.66 -18.82
CA ASN A 378 24.52 -7.29 -18.94
C ASN A 378 25.25 -8.02 -20.09
N SER A 379 24.55 -8.87 -20.84
CA SER A 379 25.12 -9.60 -21.96
C SER A 379 25.63 -8.65 -23.05
N GLU A 380 26.68 -9.07 -23.78
CA GLU A 380 27.14 -8.35 -24.97
C GLU A 380 26.08 -8.37 -26.09
N ILE A 381 25.17 -9.35 -26.06
CA ILE A 381 24.01 -9.42 -26.93
C ILE A 381 22.89 -8.63 -26.28
N LYS A 382 22.40 -7.58 -26.94
CA LYS A 382 21.24 -6.81 -26.47
C LYS A 382 20.03 -7.73 -26.32
N VAL A 383 19.47 -7.77 -25.11
CA VAL A 383 18.17 -8.37 -24.79
C VAL A 383 17.13 -7.27 -24.75
N ASP A 384 15.99 -7.51 -25.39
CA ASP A 384 14.86 -6.55 -25.44
C ASP A 384 13.73 -6.96 -24.48
N VAL A 385 13.59 -8.27 -24.25
CA VAL A 385 12.53 -8.85 -23.43
C VAL A 385 13.10 -9.99 -22.58
N ILE A 386 12.71 -10.06 -21.32
CA ILE A 386 12.92 -11.21 -20.43
C ILE A 386 11.57 -11.88 -20.18
N ASN A 387 11.52 -13.19 -20.36
CA ASN A 387 10.34 -14.00 -20.04
C ASN A 387 10.62 -14.88 -18.81
N LEU A 388 9.83 -14.67 -17.75
CA LEU A 388 9.83 -15.46 -16.51
C LEU A 388 8.54 -16.30 -16.42
N SER A 389 8.57 -17.52 -16.96
CA SER A 389 7.47 -18.49 -16.85
C SER A 389 7.64 -19.39 -15.61
N LEU A 390 7.89 -18.76 -14.47
CA LEU A 390 8.23 -19.39 -13.20
C LEU A 390 7.61 -18.63 -12.02
N GLY A 391 7.47 -19.29 -10.88
CA GLY A 391 6.83 -18.72 -9.70
C GLY A 391 7.00 -19.56 -8.45
N GLY A 392 6.59 -19.02 -7.31
CA GLY A 392 6.44 -19.78 -6.06
C GLY A 392 7.30 -19.32 -4.88
N GLY A 393 8.22 -18.38 -5.09
CA GLY A 393 8.91 -17.68 -4.00
C GLY A 393 8.00 -16.71 -3.24
N GLN A 394 8.35 -16.39 -2.00
CA GLN A 394 7.84 -15.23 -1.27
C GLN A 394 8.39 -13.93 -1.90
N ASN A 395 7.87 -12.79 -1.45
CA ASN A 395 8.40 -11.49 -1.85
C ASN A 395 9.88 -11.37 -1.43
N SER A 396 10.70 -10.89 -2.37
CA SER A 396 12.13 -10.70 -2.23
C SER A 396 12.50 -9.30 -2.73
N THR A 397 13.17 -8.51 -1.89
CA THR A 397 13.68 -7.19 -2.28
C THR A 397 14.79 -7.34 -3.30
N ALA A 398 15.62 -8.39 -3.21
CA ALA A 398 16.62 -8.69 -4.22
C ALA A 398 16.00 -8.97 -5.60
N MET A 399 14.92 -9.77 -5.66
CA MET A 399 14.16 -10.01 -6.89
C MET A 399 13.54 -8.72 -7.45
N GLN A 400 12.89 -7.91 -6.60
CA GLN A 400 12.35 -6.60 -7.00
C GLN A 400 13.40 -5.70 -7.63
N ASN A 401 14.60 -5.66 -7.03
CA ASN A 401 15.71 -4.88 -7.53
C ASN A 401 16.26 -5.38 -8.86
N ALA A 402 16.31 -6.71 -9.07
CA ALA A 402 16.72 -7.30 -10.33
C ALA A 402 15.74 -6.97 -11.46
N ILE A 403 14.43 -7.06 -11.20
CA ILE A 403 13.38 -6.69 -12.17
C ILE A 403 13.48 -5.20 -12.51
N ARG A 404 13.56 -4.33 -11.50
CA ARG A 404 13.77 -2.88 -11.71
C ARG A 404 15.05 -2.59 -12.51
N TYR A 405 16.14 -3.30 -12.22
CA TYR A 405 17.41 -3.13 -12.94
C TYR A 405 17.28 -3.40 -14.44
N ALA A 406 16.47 -4.37 -14.82
CA ALA A 406 16.13 -4.69 -16.21
C ALA A 406 15.25 -3.59 -16.84
N THR A 407 14.17 -3.19 -16.15
CA THR A 407 13.27 -2.12 -16.61
C THR A 407 13.99 -0.78 -16.80
N ASP A 408 14.85 -0.39 -15.86
CA ASP A 408 15.69 0.83 -15.93
C ASP A 408 16.66 0.85 -17.13
N ARG A 409 16.83 -0.29 -17.81
CA ARG A 409 17.68 -0.47 -18.99
C ARG A 409 16.89 -0.78 -20.25
N ASP A 410 15.59 -0.44 -20.24
CA ASP A 410 14.67 -0.63 -21.36
C ASP A 410 14.51 -2.10 -21.77
N VAL A 411 14.62 -3.03 -20.82
CA VAL A 411 14.28 -4.45 -21.03
C VAL A 411 12.88 -4.71 -20.45
N VAL A 412 11.96 -5.17 -21.29
CA VAL A 412 10.59 -5.53 -20.86
C VAL A 412 10.65 -6.85 -20.08
N VAL A 413 10.14 -6.88 -18.85
CA VAL A 413 10.12 -8.10 -18.02
C VAL A 413 8.69 -8.65 -17.95
N VAL A 414 8.46 -9.82 -18.54
CA VAL A 414 7.15 -10.46 -18.63
C VAL A 414 7.11 -11.66 -17.69
N MET A 415 6.09 -11.74 -16.82
CA MET A 415 6.05 -12.69 -15.70
C MET A 415 4.71 -13.44 -15.65
N ALA A 416 4.76 -14.76 -15.53
CA ALA A 416 3.56 -15.59 -15.36
C ALA A 416 2.89 -15.33 -13.99
N ALA A 417 1.57 -15.12 -13.98
CA ALA A 417 0.83 -14.75 -12.76
C ALA A 417 0.72 -15.87 -11.71
N GLY A 418 0.89 -17.14 -12.11
CA GLY A 418 0.77 -18.33 -11.26
C GLY A 418 -0.54 -19.12 -11.48
N ASN A 419 -0.52 -20.41 -11.10
CA ASN A 419 -1.53 -21.40 -11.50
C ASN A 419 -2.37 -21.98 -10.33
N ASN A 420 -2.60 -21.21 -9.26
CA ASN A 420 -3.27 -21.70 -8.06
C ASN A 420 -4.71 -21.17 -7.89
N GLY A 421 -5.22 -20.41 -8.88
CA GLY A 421 -6.52 -19.73 -8.80
C GLY A 421 -6.57 -18.70 -7.67
N GLY A 422 -5.41 -18.12 -7.33
CA GLY A 422 -5.26 -17.13 -6.28
C GLY A 422 -5.86 -15.78 -6.66
N SER A 423 -6.23 -14.98 -5.66
CA SER A 423 -6.78 -13.64 -5.87
C SER A 423 -5.74 -12.59 -6.24
N LEU A 424 -4.45 -12.93 -6.24
CA LEU A 424 -3.32 -12.06 -6.58
C LEU A 424 -2.25 -12.88 -7.30
N PRO A 425 -1.39 -12.26 -8.13
CA PRO A 425 -0.24 -12.94 -8.70
C PRO A 425 0.76 -13.38 -7.62
N ILE A 426 1.50 -14.45 -7.89
CA ILE A 426 2.64 -14.85 -7.04
C ILE A 426 3.92 -14.14 -7.46
N SER A 427 4.98 -14.21 -6.65
CA SER A 427 6.30 -13.74 -7.05
C SER A 427 6.78 -14.53 -8.29
N PRO A 428 7.35 -13.87 -9.32
CA PRO A 428 7.76 -12.47 -9.33
C PRO A 428 6.69 -11.52 -9.90
N ALA A 429 5.59 -12.05 -10.45
CA ALA A 429 4.60 -11.28 -11.18
C ALA A 429 3.90 -10.20 -10.34
N ILE A 430 3.78 -10.39 -9.02
CA ILE A 430 3.27 -9.34 -8.11
C ILE A 430 4.10 -8.05 -8.15
N ASN A 431 5.36 -8.11 -8.60
CA ASN A 431 6.21 -6.93 -8.72
C ASN A 431 5.82 -5.99 -9.86
N ALA A 432 4.90 -6.40 -10.75
CA ALA A 432 4.29 -5.57 -11.77
C ALA A 432 3.45 -4.40 -11.20
N ILE A 433 3.27 -4.33 -9.88
CA ILE A 433 2.79 -3.11 -9.20
C ILE A 433 3.75 -1.93 -9.46
N ASN A 434 5.04 -2.22 -9.58
CA ASN A 434 6.07 -1.19 -9.78
C ASN A 434 6.83 -1.35 -11.10
N ASN A 435 7.16 -2.58 -11.52
CA ASN A 435 7.99 -2.84 -12.70
C ASN A 435 7.64 -4.18 -13.37
N GLY A 436 7.62 -4.19 -14.69
CA GLY A 436 7.33 -5.38 -15.48
C GLY A 436 5.84 -5.67 -15.64
N LEU A 437 5.52 -6.74 -16.36
CA LEU A 437 4.16 -7.05 -16.80
C LEU A 437 3.75 -8.46 -16.36
N ALA A 438 2.72 -8.54 -15.52
CA ALA A 438 2.12 -9.79 -15.08
C ALA A 438 1.14 -10.35 -16.13
N VAL A 439 1.13 -11.67 -16.31
CA VAL A 439 0.34 -12.32 -17.36
C VAL A 439 -0.53 -13.45 -16.82
N GLY A 440 -1.84 -13.26 -16.91
CA GLY A 440 -2.85 -14.28 -16.66
C GLY A 440 -3.17 -15.15 -17.88
N ALA A 441 -3.74 -16.33 -17.63
CA ALA A 441 -4.09 -17.30 -18.67
C ALA A 441 -5.59 -17.31 -18.97
N VAL A 442 -5.94 -17.14 -20.25
CA VAL A 442 -7.31 -17.30 -20.76
C VAL A 442 -7.42 -18.53 -21.67
N ASN A 443 -8.64 -19.05 -21.77
CA ASN A 443 -8.99 -20.13 -22.70
C ASN A 443 -9.45 -19.60 -24.07
N GLN A 444 -9.84 -20.52 -24.96
CA GLN A 444 -10.28 -20.20 -26.33
C GLN A 444 -11.50 -19.27 -26.40
N ASP A 445 -12.37 -19.31 -25.38
CA ASP A 445 -13.53 -18.43 -25.27
C ASP A 445 -13.17 -17.02 -24.75
N GLY A 446 -11.90 -16.80 -24.39
CA GLY A 446 -11.43 -15.55 -23.81
C GLY A 446 -11.78 -15.37 -22.33
N ASN A 447 -12.16 -16.46 -21.65
CA ASN A 447 -12.42 -16.44 -20.21
C ASN A 447 -11.13 -16.73 -19.43
N LEU A 448 -10.94 -16.06 -18.30
CA LEU A 448 -9.86 -16.38 -17.37
C LEU A 448 -9.99 -17.84 -16.92
N THR A 449 -8.89 -18.58 -17.00
CA THR A 449 -8.86 -19.99 -16.61
C THR A 449 -8.96 -20.14 -15.09
N SER A 450 -9.57 -21.22 -14.61
CA SER A 450 -9.76 -21.44 -13.16
C SER A 450 -8.48 -21.57 -12.36
N PHE A 451 -7.36 -21.88 -13.03
CA PHE A 451 -6.04 -21.95 -12.40
C PHE A 451 -5.31 -20.62 -12.43
N SER A 452 -5.62 -19.69 -13.35
CA SER A 452 -4.91 -18.42 -13.41
C SER A 452 -5.15 -17.64 -12.12
N ASN A 453 -4.07 -17.20 -11.49
CA ASN A 453 -4.17 -16.16 -10.48
C ASN A 453 -4.74 -14.88 -11.11
N GLN A 454 -5.48 -14.11 -10.32
CA GLN A 454 -6.13 -12.86 -10.72
C GLN A 454 -5.20 -11.65 -10.50
N ALA A 455 -5.56 -10.49 -11.06
CA ALA A 455 -4.81 -9.24 -10.84
C ALA A 455 -4.88 -8.78 -9.37
N GLY A 456 -6.07 -8.79 -8.77
CA GLY A 456 -6.34 -8.58 -7.34
C GLY A 456 -6.05 -7.19 -6.75
N THR A 457 -5.26 -6.39 -7.45
CA THR A 457 -4.90 -5.01 -7.13
C THR A 457 -4.57 -4.28 -8.43
N LEU A 458 -4.41 -2.96 -8.40
CA LEU A 458 -3.95 -2.23 -9.57
C LEU A 458 -2.46 -2.50 -9.81
N LEU A 459 -2.15 -3.10 -10.96
CA LEU A 459 -0.79 -3.37 -11.43
C LEU A 459 -0.80 -3.56 -12.95
N ASP A 460 0.38 -3.54 -13.58
CA ASP A 460 0.48 -3.86 -15.01
C ASP A 460 0.21 -5.36 -15.21
N TYR A 461 -1.06 -5.66 -15.50
CA TYR A 461 -1.57 -7.01 -15.67
C TYR A 461 -2.39 -7.12 -16.94
N VAL A 462 -2.03 -8.08 -17.78
CA VAL A 462 -2.78 -8.46 -18.98
C VAL A 462 -3.05 -9.97 -18.96
N THR A 463 -3.90 -10.43 -19.86
CA THR A 463 -4.09 -11.87 -20.11
C THR A 463 -3.69 -12.26 -21.52
N ALA A 464 -3.34 -13.53 -21.69
CA ALA A 464 -3.03 -14.12 -22.98
C ALA A 464 -3.43 -15.61 -23.02
N PRO A 465 -3.51 -16.22 -24.22
CA PRO A 465 -3.82 -17.63 -24.37
C PRO A 465 -2.90 -18.52 -23.52
N GLY A 466 -3.49 -19.29 -22.60
CA GLY A 466 -2.71 -20.15 -21.69
C GLY A 466 -3.33 -21.51 -21.42
N ASP A 467 -4.46 -21.85 -22.06
CA ASP A 467 -5.09 -23.17 -21.94
C ASP A 467 -4.97 -23.97 -23.22
N SER A 468 -4.52 -25.22 -23.13
CA SER A 468 -4.41 -26.14 -24.27
C SER A 468 -3.56 -25.58 -25.41
N ILE A 469 -2.36 -25.09 -25.07
CA ILE A 469 -1.40 -24.50 -26.00
C ILE A 469 -0.42 -25.56 -26.47
N THR A 470 -0.44 -25.84 -27.78
CA THR A 470 0.52 -26.75 -28.43
C THR A 470 1.78 -26.00 -28.79
N SER A 471 2.94 -26.53 -28.39
CA SER A 471 4.26 -25.97 -28.73
C SER A 471 5.32 -27.08 -28.77
N ALA A 472 6.55 -26.70 -29.10
CA ALA A 472 7.71 -27.59 -29.16
C ALA A 472 8.07 -28.16 -27.78
N ILE A 473 8.64 -29.35 -27.75
CA ILE A 473 9.29 -29.95 -26.59
C ILE A 473 10.56 -30.68 -27.05
N THR A 474 11.41 -31.09 -26.10
CA THR A 474 12.71 -31.69 -26.43
C THR A 474 12.61 -32.89 -27.37
N GLY A 475 13.62 -33.01 -28.23
CA GLY A 475 13.79 -34.11 -29.17
C GLY A 475 12.97 -33.96 -30.45
N ASN A 476 12.80 -32.75 -30.96
CA ASN A 476 12.00 -32.45 -32.17
C ASN A 476 10.55 -32.95 -32.07
N ARG A 477 9.90 -32.72 -30.92
CA ARG A 477 8.53 -33.17 -30.63
C ARG A 477 7.65 -32.00 -30.25
N TYR A 478 6.35 -32.25 -30.14
CA TYR A 478 5.36 -31.24 -29.77
C TYR A 478 4.44 -31.79 -28.69
N ALA A 479 4.00 -30.93 -27.78
CA ALA A 479 3.04 -31.25 -26.73
C ALA A 479 2.13 -30.07 -26.40
N THR A 480 0.99 -30.38 -25.80
CA THR A 480 -0.01 -29.39 -25.39
C THR A 480 0.05 -29.22 -23.87
N TYR A 481 0.29 -27.98 -23.41
CA TYR A 481 0.32 -27.61 -22.00
C TYR A 481 -0.69 -26.49 -21.70
N SER A 482 -1.06 -26.37 -20.42
CA SER A 482 -1.90 -25.29 -19.90
C SER A 482 -1.21 -24.67 -18.68
N GLY A 483 -1.21 -23.34 -18.61
CA GLY A 483 -0.62 -22.56 -17.52
C GLY A 483 -0.44 -21.09 -17.90
N THR A 484 -0.32 -20.22 -16.90
CA THR A 484 0.17 -18.83 -17.06
C THR A 484 1.57 -18.80 -17.68
N SER A 485 2.36 -19.86 -17.46
CA SER A 485 3.62 -20.13 -18.14
C SER A 485 3.53 -20.18 -19.68
N MET A 486 2.39 -20.57 -20.24
CA MET A 486 2.14 -20.54 -21.69
C MET A 486 1.55 -19.19 -22.15
N ALA A 487 0.93 -18.42 -21.25
CA ALA A 487 0.39 -17.10 -21.56
C ALA A 487 1.48 -16.02 -21.64
N ALA A 488 2.41 -16.00 -20.69
CA ALA A 488 3.55 -15.08 -20.65
C ALA A 488 4.33 -15.00 -22.00
N PRO A 489 4.71 -16.11 -22.66
CA PRO A 489 5.45 -16.05 -23.91
C PRO A 489 4.67 -15.42 -25.09
N PHE A 490 3.33 -15.44 -25.09
CA PHE A 490 2.58 -14.69 -26.10
C PHE A 490 2.80 -13.18 -25.95
N VAL A 491 2.77 -12.68 -24.70
CA VAL A 491 3.02 -11.27 -24.39
C VAL A 491 4.48 -10.90 -24.68
N SER A 492 5.43 -11.74 -24.30
CA SER A 492 6.86 -11.57 -24.61
C SER A 492 7.11 -11.48 -26.12
N GLY A 493 6.41 -12.30 -26.91
CA GLY A 493 6.45 -12.22 -28.37
C GLY A 493 5.93 -10.90 -28.91
N VAL A 494 4.77 -10.41 -28.44
CA VAL A 494 4.22 -9.12 -28.90
C VAL A 494 5.12 -7.94 -28.49
N ALA A 495 5.69 -7.98 -27.28
CA ALA A 495 6.69 -7.01 -26.84
C ALA A 495 7.93 -7.00 -27.76
N SER A 496 8.42 -8.18 -28.15
CA SER A 496 9.51 -8.34 -29.12
C SER A 496 9.14 -7.82 -30.52
N LEU A 497 7.89 -8.00 -30.98
CA LEU A 497 7.43 -7.40 -32.23
C LEU A 497 7.50 -5.87 -32.18
N LEU A 498 7.01 -5.25 -31.09
CA LEU A 498 7.01 -3.80 -30.91
C LEU A 498 8.44 -3.25 -30.86
N SER A 499 9.30 -3.83 -30.02
CA SER A 499 10.72 -3.43 -29.90
C SER A 499 11.50 -3.59 -31.21
N GLY A 500 11.26 -4.69 -31.95
CA GLY A 500 11.95 -4.94 -33.22
C GLY A 500 11.52 -4.01 -34.34
N TYR A 501 10.28 -3.56 -34.31
CA TYR A 501 9.73 -2.66 -35.32
C TYR A 501 10.05 -1.18 -35.03
N ASP A 502 10.14 -0.78 -33.76
CA ASP A 502 10.69 0.51 -33.33
C ASP A 502 11.61 0.36 -32.12
N SER A 503 12.90 0.31 -32.40
CA SER A 503 13.96 0.18 -31.40
C SER A 503 14.14 1.41 -30.50
N GLY A 504 13.38 2.49 -30.73
CA GLY A 504 13.34 3.67 -29.88
C GLY A 504 12.30 3.61 -28.75
N LEU A 505 11.46 2.57 -28.74
CA LEU A 505 10.52 2.33 -27.64
C LEU A 505 11.27 1.91 -26.37
N THR A 506 10.95 2.56 -25.26
CA THR A 506 11.35 2.16 -23.91
C THR A 506 10.49 0.98 -23.42
N ALA A 507 10.94 0.28 -22.39
CA ALA A 507 10.17 -0.82 -21.79
C ALA A 507 8.79 -0.33 -21.30
N GLU A 508 8.76 0.80 -20.59
CA GLU A 508 7.54 1.43 -20.08
C GLU A 508 6.56 1.78 -21.21
N GLN A 509 7.04 2.25 -22.38
CA GLN A 509 6.17 2.54 -23.51
C GLN A 509 5.57 1.27 -24.12
N ILE A 510 6.32 0.17 -24.16
CA ILE A 510 5.82 -1.13 -24.63
C ILE A 510 4.77 -1.67 -23.66
N GLU A 511 5.03 -1.65 -22.37
CA GLU A 511 4.09 -2.05 -21.31
C GLU A 511 2.79 -1.23 -21.42
N ASN A 512 2.90 0.09 -21.53
CA ASN A 512 1.76 0.97 -21.75
C ASN A 512 0.99 0.66 -23.04
N LEU A 513 1.65 0.34 -24.15
CA LEU A 513 0.97 -0.05 -25.39
C LEU A 513 0.19 -1.35 -25.20
N LEU A 514 0.76 -2.33 -24.50
CA LEU A 514 0.13 -3.61 -24.23
C LEU A 514 -1.08 -3.47 -23.29
N THR A 515 -0.95 -2.75 -22.18
CA THR A 515 -2.05 -2.56 -21.21
C THR A 515 -3.17 -1.71 -21.79
N SER A 516 -2.83 -0.58 -22.43
CA SER A 516 -3.85 0.36 -22.93
C SER A 516 -4.54 -0.04 -24.24
N THR A 517 -4.15 -1.18 -24.84
CA THR A 517 -4.81 -1.76 -26.02
C THR A 517 -5.33 -3.17 -25.80
N ALA A 518 -5.11 -3.72 -24.61
CA ALA A 518 -5.77 -4.93 -24.15
C ALA A 518 -7.28 -4.67 -23.98
N GLY A 519 -8.07 -5.77 -23.96
CA GLY A 519 -9.51 -5.68 -23.84
C GLY A 519 -10.11 -6.74 -22.92
N ASN A 520 -10.88 -6.28 -21.93
CA ASN A 520 -11.73 -7.13 -21.10
C ASN A 520 -12.98 -7.54 -21.90
N SER A 521 -13.36 -8.82 -21.79
CA SER A 521 -14.61 -9.32 -22.37
C SER A 521 -15.85 -8.83 -21.61
N ILE A 522 -15.69 -8.20 -20.45
CA ILE A 522 -16.78 -7.80 -19.56
C ILE A 522 -16.55 -6.36 -19.04
N SER A 523 -17.40 -5.45 -19.48
CA SER A 523 -17.60 -4.14 -18.86
C SER A 523 -18.45 -4.32 -17.59
N SER A 524 -17.86 -4.73 -16.47
CA SER A 524 -18.53 -4.68 -15.17
C SER A 524 -17.74 -3.79 -14.22
N ASN A 525 -18.21 -2.56 -14.08
CA ASN A 525 -17.96 -1.71 -12.91
C ASN A 525 -18.56 -2.39 -11.67
N THR A 526 -17.91 -3.43 -11.16
CA THR A 526 -18.16 -3.90 -9.79
C THR A 526 -17.08 -3.31 -8.92
N SER A 527 -17.41 -2.16 -8.32
CA SER A 527 -16.71 -1.62 -7.16
C SER A 527 -16.77 -2.66 -6.04
N GLN A 528 -15.78 -3.53 -5.98
CA GLN A 528 -15.51 -4.35 -4.80
C GLN A 528 -14.62 -3.51 -3.90
N ASN A 529 -14.90 -3.54 -2.60
CA ASN A 529 -14.11 -2.86 -1.58
C ASN A 529 -12.63 -3.21 -1.79
N THR A 530 -11.84 -2.18 -2.03
CA THR A 530 -10.39 -2.21 -1.86
C THR A 530 -10.15 -2.43 -0.37
N ASN A 531 -10.01 -3.71 0.03
CA ASN A 531 -9.19 -3.94 1.20
C ASN A 531 -7.81 -3.42 0.81
N ASN A 532 -7.40 -2.31 1.42
CA ASN A 532 -6.01 -1.87 1.44
C ASN A 532 -5.19 -3.07 1.89
N TYR A 533 -4.67 -3.81 0.91
CA TYR A 533 -3.80 -4.92 1.17
C TYR A 533 -2.41 -4.33 1.21
N ASP A 534 -1.91 -4.21 2.43
CA ASP A 534 -0.53 -3.94 2.78
C ASP A 534 0.36 -5.15 2.36
N GLY A 535 0.25 -5.57 1.10
CA GLY A 535 0.84 -6.79 0.55
C GLY A 535 2.35 -6.71 0.34
N LEU A 536 2.93 -5.54 0.55
CA LEU A 536 4.38 -5.33 0.54
C LEU A 536 4.99 -5.49 1.94
N THR A 537 4.20 -5.67 3.01
CA THR A 537 4.72 -5.76 4.39
C THR A 537 4.65 -7.16 5.00
N ASN A 538 4.90 -8.21 4.21
CA ASN A 538 5.45 -9.43 4.82
C ASN A 538 6.95 -9.24 5.07
N THR A 539 7.28 -8.31 5.97
CA THR A 539 8.61 -8.06 6.58
C THR A 539 9.14 -9.26 7.38
N ARG A 540 8.40 -10.37 7.44
CA ARG A 540 8.82 -11.59 8.15
C ARG A 540 9.99 -12.32 7.52
N SER A 541 10.35 -12.04 6.26
CA SER A 541 11.42 -12.75 5.56
C SER A 541 12.75 -12.01 5.53
N LEU A 542 12.79 -10.72 5.92
CA LEU A 542 14.00 -9.92 5.88
C LEU A 542 14.72 -9.96 7.23
N ILE A 543 15.97 -10.39 7.23
CA ILE A 543 16.84 -10.46 8.40
C ILE A 543 17.65 -9.15 8.46
N THR A 544 17.31 -8.29 9.42
CA THR A 544 17.98 -7.02 9.70
C THR A 544 18.44 -6.99 11.16
N LEU A 545 19.16 -5.96 11.60
CA LEU A 545 19.51 -5.80 13.02
C LEU A 545 18.29 -5.78 13.94
N GLU A 546 17.14 -5.33 13.43
CA GLU A 546 15.90 -5.23 14.19
C GLU A 546 15.17 -6.59 14.27
N THR A 547 15.22 -7.36 13.19
CA THR A 547 14.44 -8.60 13.06
C THR A 547 15.23 -9.87 13.34
N ILE A 548 16.57 -9.81 13.41
CA ILE A 548 17.45 -11.00 13.54
C ILE A 548 17.10 -11.87 14.75
N ASN A 549 16.61 -11.28 15.85
CA ASN A 549 16.21 -12.01 17.05
C ASN A 549 14.91 -12.82 16.89
N ASN A 550 14.22 -12.69 15.74
CA ASN A 550 13.04 -13.49 15.40
C ASN A 550 13.40 -14.83 14.74
N PHE A 551 14.68 -15.05 14.41
CA PHE A 551 15.16 -16.24 13.72
C PHE A 551 15.98 -17.13 14.66
N SER A 552 16.02 -18.42 14.34
CA SER A 552 16.87 -19.43 14.97
C SER A 552 17.95 -19.91 14.00
N ASN A 553 19.00 -20.56 14.49
CA ASN A 553 20.02 -21.16 13.62
C ASN A 553 19.46 -22.24 12.67
N ASP A 554 18.33 -22.86 13.04
CA ASP A 554 17.62 -23.84 12.21
C ASP A 554 16.91 -23.17 11.02
N ASP A 555 16.53 -21.90 11.14
CA ASP A 555 15.92 -21.13 10.03
C ASP A 555 16.97 -20.70 8.98
N LEU A 556 18.26 -20.76 9.33
CA LEU A 556 19.40 -20.31 8.52
C LEU A 556 20.17 -21.47 7.89
N THR A 557 19.52 -22.62 7.68
CA THR A 557 20.13 -23.79 7.02
C THR A 557 20.17 -23.68 5.51
N ASN A 558 19.28 -22.88 4.93
CA ASN A 558 19.27 -22.62 3.49
C ASN A 558 20.28 -21.52 3.16
N PRO A 559 20.74 -21.44 1.89
CA PRO A 559 21.49 -20.29 1.42
C PRO A 559 20.72 -18.99 1.68
N LEU A 560 21.45 -17.89 1.79
CA LEU A 560 20.94 -16.55 2.04
C LEU A 560 21.37 -15.62 0.91
N ILE A 561 20.50 -14.67 0.58
CA ILE A 561 20.81 -13.55 -0.28
C ILE A 561 21.09 -12.34 0.61
N GLY A 562 22.35 -11.93 0.68
CA GLY A 562 22.78 -10.72 1.38
C GLY A 562 22.68 -9.48 0.50
N ILE A 563 22.00 -8.44 0.98
CA ILE A 563 21.93 -7.12 0.36
C ILE A 563 23.05 -6.25 0.93
N PHE A 564 24.01 -5.85 0.10
CA PHE A 564 25.18 -5.10 0.57
C PHE A 564 24.82 -3.69 1.03
N GLY A 565 25.39 -3.28 2.16
CA GLY A 565 25.21 -1.93 2.70
C GLY A 565 26.10 -0.88 2.04
N GLY A 566 25.60 0.36 1.98
CA GLY A 566 26.37 1.54 1.57
C GLY A 566 26.41 1.82 0.07
N ASP A 567 27.25 2.77 -0.33
CA ASP A 567 27.39 3.19 -1.73
C ASP A 567 28.19 2.18 -2.59
N ALA A 568 28.19 2.35 -3.91
CA ALA A 568 28.84 1.42 -4.84
C ALA A 568 30.33 1.17 -4.53
N THR A 569 31.04 2.16 -3.97
CA THR A 569 32.44 2.01 -3.56
C THR A 569 32.55 1.11 -2.34
N SER A 570 31.70 1.36 -1.34
CA SER A 570 31.64 0.59 -0.09
C SER A 570 31.25 -0.85 -0.36
N ARG A 571 30.22 -1.09 -1.19
CA ARG A 571 29.79 -2.43 -1.59
C ARG A 571 30.89 -3.24 -2.26
N LYS A 572 31.61 -2.65 -3.24
CA LYS A 572 32.75 -3.31 -3.89
C LYS A 572 33.88 -3.65 -2.91
N GLN A 573 34.17 -2.75 -1.98
CA GLN A 573 35.17 -3.00 -0.93
C GLN A 573 34.71 -4.12 0.02
N ASN A 574 33.45 -4.11 0.43
CA ASN A 574 32.86 -5.11 1.30
C ASN A 574 32.86 -6.49 0.64
N ALA A 575 32.38 -6.59 -0.61
CA ALA A 575 32.46 -7.80 -1.42
C ALA A 575 33.89 -8.34 -1.50
N SER A 576 34.86 -7.48 -1.87
CA SER A 576 36.27 -7.88 -1.96
C SER A 576 36.86 -8.34 -0.62
N LYS A 577 36.48 -7.69 0.49
CA LYS A 577 36.92 -8.07 1.84
C LYS A 577 36.39 -9.45 2.22
N ILE A 578 35.12 -9.71 1.99
CA ILE A 578 34.49 -10.99 2.31
C ILE A 578 35.09 -12.11 1.46
N SER A 579 35.20 -11.89 0.13
CA SER A 579 35.80 -12.87 -0.78
C SER A 579 37.29 -13.16 -0.52
N SER A 580 38.02 -12.28 0.19
CA SER A 580 39.48 -12.43 0.42
C SER A 580 39.86 -12.98 1.81
N GLN A 581 38.92 -13.16 2.73
CA GLN A 581 39.20 -13.57 4.11
C GLN A 581 38.94 -15.07 4.37
N GLN A 582 39.84 -15.95 3.91
CA GLN A 582 39.95 -17.33 4.44
C GLN A 582 40.63 -17.39 5.83
N GLY A 583 40.20 -16.57 6.81
CA GLY A 583 40.86 -16.60 8.13
C GLY A 583 40.37 -15.69 9.26
N SER A 584 39.24 -14.98 9.14
CA SER A 584 38.67 -14.17 10.24
C SER A 584 37.16 -14.03 10.09
N ALA A 585 36.37 -14.35 11.13
CA ALA A 585 34.90 -14.17 11.33
C ALA A 585 33.92 -14.54 10.18
N LEU A 586 34.43 -14.78 8.98
CA LEU A 586 33.78 -15.07 7.70
C LEU A 586 34.27 -16.40 7.14
N SER A 587 35.06 -17.14 7.95
CA SER A 587 35.45 -18.54 7.70
C SER A 587 34.29 -19.52 7.80
N ASP A 588 33.13 -19.03 8.22
CA ASP A 588 31.96 -19.83 8.57
C ASP A 588 31.04 -20.07 7.35
N PHE A 589 31.44 -19.62 6.16
CA PHE A 589 30.67 -19.83 4.93
C PHE A 589 31.28 -20.95 4.08
N ASP A 590 30.44 -21.92 3.70
CA ASP A 590 30.75 -22.91 2.67
C ASP A 590 30.87 -22.23 1.30
N TYR A 591 30.09 -21.17 1.09
CA TYR A 591 30.03 -20.46 -0.19
C TYR A 591 29.76 -18.97 -0.02
N PHE A 592 30.34 -18.17 -0.92
CA PHE A 592 30.08 -16.74 -1.06
C PHE A 592 30.28 -16.32 -2.52
N GLU A 593 29.23 -15.81 -3.16
CA GLU A 593 29.26 -15.28 -4.52
C GLU A 593 28.52 -13.96 -4.62
N VAL A 594 29.07 -13.03 -5.39
CA VAL A 594 28.44 -11.75 -5.68
C VAL A 594 27.57 -11.91 -6.94
N LEU A 595 26.25 -11.83 -6.76
CA LEU A 595 25.26 -12.08 -7.83
C LEU A 595 25.17 -10.94 -8.86
N ASP A 596 25.51 -9.71 -8.45
CA ASP A 596 25.62 -8.56 -9.34
C ASP A 596 27.07 -8.07 -9.36
N PRO A 597 27.94 -8.59 -10.24
CA PRO A 597 29.36 -8.24 -10.25
C PRO A 597 29.62 -6.77 -10.65
N LEU A 598 28.67 -6.11 -11.33
CA LEU A 598 28.84 -4.73 -11.78
C LEU A 598 28.56 -3.74 -10.66
N THR A 599 27.45 -3.91 -9.93
CA THR A 599 27.04 -2.95 -8.90
C THR A 599 27.28 -3.45 -7.47
N ASN A 600 27.61 -4.74 -7.32
CA ASN A 600 27.84 -5.44 -6.06
C ASN A 600 26.67 -5.22 -5.08
N ASN A 601 25.43 -5.24 -5.56
CA ASN A 601 24.26 -5.04 -4.72
C ASN A 601 23.91 -6.27 -3.88
N PHE A 602 24.17 -7.47 -4.40
CA PHE A 602 23.76 -8.73 -3.78
C PHE A 602 24.89 -9.75 -3.75
N ALA A 603 24.84 -10.62 -2.76
CA ALA A 603 25.62 -11.85 -2.71
C ALA A 603 24.77 -13.03 -2.26
N SER A 604 25.01 -14.23 -2.80
CA SER A 604 24.54 -15.47 -2.21
C SER A 604 25.62 -16.03 -1.28
N LEU A 605 25.19 -16.54 -0.13
CA LEU A 605 26.07 -17.12 0.87
C LEU A 605 25.38 -18.28 1.60
N ALA A 606 26.16 -19.31 1.95
CA ALA A 606 25.67 -20.43 2.74
C ALA A 606 26.66 -20.74 3.87
N PHE A 607 26.13 -21.01 5.07
CA PHE A 607 26.95 -21.37 6.22
C PHE A 607 27.52 -22.78 6.12
N ASP A 608 28.71 -22.99 6.67
CA ASP A 608 29.37 -24.29 6.79
C ASP A 608 28.51 -25.27 7.58
N SER A 609 28.06 -26.32 6.90
CA SER A 609 27.20 -27.36 7.47
C SER A 609 27.85 -28.20 8.57
N ASP A 610 29.19 -28.25 8.63
CA ASP A 610 29.99 -29.05 9.57
C ASP A 610 30.41 -28.27 10.83
N THR A 611 30.11 -26.97 10.93
CA THR A 611 30.43 -26.15 12.10
C THR A 611 29.20 -25.93 13.00
N GLU A 612 29.33 -26.17 14.31
CA GLU A 612 28.40 -25.63 15.33
C GLU A 612 28.61 -24.11 15.52
N SER A 613 28.78 -23.36 14.42
CA SER A 613 28.94 -21.91 14.45
C SER A 613 27.58 -21.25 14.73
N ASP A 614 27.59 -20.21 15.57
CA ASP A 614 26.38 -19.44 15.86
C ASP A 614 26.08 -18.51 14.67
N ARG A 615 25.37 -19.04 13.66
CA ARG A 615 25.05 -18.36 12.40
C ARG A 615 24.40 -17.00 12.64
N LEU A 616 23.51 -16.91 13.63
CA LEU A 616 22.90 -15.64 14.06
C LEU A 616 23.94 -14.63 14.53
N SER A 617 24.94 -15.06 15.31
CA SER A 617 26.01 -14.16 15.74
C SER A 617 26.81 -13.65 14.55
N THR A 618 27.11 -14.50 13.56
CA THR A 618 27.83 -14.11 12.35
C THR A 618 27.02 -13.13 11.50
N LEU A 619 25.71 -13.38 11.28
CA LEU A 619 24.83 -12.41 10.59
C LEU A 619 24.74 -11.09 11.35
N ASN A 620 24.62 -11.12 12.67
CA ASN A 620 24.57 -9.91 13.50
C ASN A 620 25.86 -9.09 13.39
N GLU A 621 27.02 -9.74 13.36
CA GLU A 621 28.32 -9.08 13.13
C GLU A 621 28.39 -8.45 11.73
N LEU A 622 27.94 -9.17 10.71
CA LEU A 622 27.91 -8.68 9.32
C LEU A 622 27.02 -7.44 9.16
N LEU A 623 25.84 -7.45 9.77
CA LEU A 623 24.91 -6.32 9.76
C LEU A 623 25.45 -5.15 10.60
N SER A 624 25.97 -5.41 11.81
CA SER A 624 26.46 -4.36 12.72
C SER A 624 27.67 -3.60 12.16
N ASN A 625 28.47 -4.28 11.32
CA ASN A 625 29.61 -3.67 10.63
C ASN A 625 29.24 -3.02 9.28
N ASN A 626 27.95 -2.98 8.91
CA ASN A 626 27.45 -2.48 7.63
C ASN A 626 28.10 -3.15 6.41
N TYR A 627 28.45 -4.44 6.51
CA TYR A 627 28.83 -5.22 5.33
C TYR A 627 27.59 -5.47 4.47
N PHE A 628 26.51 -5.88 5.12
CA PHE A 628 25.17 -6.04 4.56
C PHE A 628 24.18 -5.12 5.27
N GLU A 629 23.17 -4.67 4.56
CA GLU A 629 22.01 -3.96 5.10
C GLU A 629 20.96 -4.96 5.62
N SER A 630 20.82 -6.08 4.92
CA SER A 630 19.86 -7.13 5.26
C SER A 630 20.22 -8.45 4.58
N PHE A 631 19.57 -9.53 5.02
CA PHE A 631 19.60 -10.83 4.34
C PHE A 631 18.18 -11.34 4.09
N GLU A 632 18.03 -12.15 3.06
CA GLU A 632 16.83 -12.91 2.74
C GLU A 632 17.19 -14.40 2.67
N ILE A 633 16.27 -15.28 3.05
CA ILE A 633 16.45 -16.72 2.79
C ILE A 633 16.32 -16.95 1.29
N ASP A 634 17.28 -17.65 0.70
CA ASP A 634 17.20 -18.09 -0.70
C ASP A 634 16.18 -19.21 -0.84
N GLN A 635 15.20 -18.97 -1.69
CA GLN A 635 13.97 -19.76 -1.74
C GLN A 635 13.94 -20.61 -3.00
N LYS A 636 13.25 -21.74 -2.91
CA LYS A 636 13.06 -22.63 -4.04
C LYS A 636 11.82 -22.22 -4.84
N TRP A 637 11.99 -22.13 -6.15
CA TRP A 637 10.99 -21.78 -7.15
C TRP A 637 10.63 -23.00 -8.00
N SER A 638 9.51 -22.93 -8.71
CA SER A 638 9.15 -23.90 -9.73
C SER A 638 8.67 -23.22 -11.00
N ILE A 639 8.51 -24.01 -12.06
CA ILE A 639 7.62 -23.67 -13.17
C ILE A 639 6.27 -23.17 -12.61
N ALA A 640 5.75 -22.06 -13.15
CA ALA A 640 4.50 -21.45 -12.71
C ALA A 640 3.29 -22.24 -13.18
#